data_AF-A0A3C0EKS5-F1
#
_entry.id   AF-A0A3C0EKS5-F1
#
_cell.length_a   1.000
_cell.length_b   1.000
_cell.length_c   1.000
_cell.angle_alpha   90.00
_cell.angle_beta   90.00
_cell.angle_gamma   90.00
#
_symmetry.space_group_name_H-M   'P 1'
#
loop_
_entity.id
_entity.type
_entity.pdbx_description
1 polymer ?
#
loop_
_entity_poly.entity_id
_entity_poly.type
_entity_poly.pdbx_seq_one_letter_code
_entity_poly.pdbx_strand_id
1 'polypeptide(L)'
;MTLRFETNTGSGSIDPAALTNSSYVLVDYAAGDVIVDSTNIFGTVNNLPDGFEIFHDTANSQIRLQQIQGIPGQWIGDVSGTWQTVENWVDDDKPGGGETAYFGDLSQTTTISLTSNVTISQLNFMDGALAHTFNSKRFDIQSIIVEDGVTQDQEINSLLKGSGGFTARNLGSADLFLGSYSNTGGDKTSTYTHTIEAVGDITYEGSVTTGGRTFKFVKTGTGTLSYLSTVDFNLGYNGTSLEQTKFVINEGTLDISQMTLKFETNTGSGAIDPANLTAGTYVLVDYSGGGSVITDSTNIFGNVSAVPDGFEIVHDSANSQILLQRSVTGIYVMAGGTGDGSSSSSPLGVANMAALETAWNNLNPGETLYLINSAALQGSNFSNSTFDLNSGGDVVDGQVRYKSLVGIADSNGVLPTLTGTWNKGSGSASTRGIKIDNGVSHIKVENINISHYEMGVQLNNSNKSSSSQVDWDIHITNVHITSVREGFNIDGGAQGSDGNGSTNVSITDSSIVGFEKRGVRIRDGVENVVITNVLADAGGVAWDGERFAIGFEVYKVDSDDAPNRHIYFINTTGQNIHDDNGGGYWNGDGYTAEGGNEYIYYHGAKAFNNTDGGFDVKAHHVEFVNTVSIGNYRNYRIWGNVDIVMDNILSAWTYKWSSATQGGAGIWLDPNAVITLTNSTIHNVSTGIEIDNGGTSGLTQATISNTIFSNTNTSAKDWTTGSYFGTPARISYSSSTVKLFGKASDSLTNTTVNPMFVDADDLDDTDGDGRYFLGTSVIWDFIDDAFDAQDSSYAGLGFDNDQPLP
;
A
#
# COMPACT_ATOMS: atom_id res chain seq x y z
N MET A 1 -23.95 -5.38 -82.30
CA MET A 1 -25.42 -5.31 -82.52
C MET A 1 -25.98 -4.25 -81.56
N THR A 2 -26.91 -3.41 -81.98
CA THR A 2 -27.57 -2.42 -81.09
C THR A 2 -29.00 -2.86 -80.88
N LEU A 3 -29.39 -3.12 -79.63
CA LEU A 3 -30.75 -3.49 -79.26
C LEU A 3 -31.47 -2.24 -78.74
N ARG A 4 -32.68 -1.97 -79.24
CA ARG A 4 -33.52 -0.84 -78.81
C ARG A 4 -34.91 -1.36 -78.47
N PHE A 5 -35.36 -1.09 -77.25
CA PHE A 5 -36.75 -1.27 -76.84
C PHE A 5 -37.48 0.06 -77.04
N GLU A 6 -38.62 0.04 -77.75
CA GLU A 6 -39.40 1.23 -78.09
C GLU A 6 -40.89 0.95 -77.84
N THR A 7 -41.63 1.94 -77.33
CA THR A 7 -43.06 1.87 -76.98
C THR A 7 -44.01 1.97 -78.19
N ASN A 8 -43.65 1.40 -79.33
CA ASN A 8 -44.37 1.59 -80.59
C ASN A 8 -44.96 0.29 -81.17
N THR A 9 -46.19 0.34 -81.67
CA THR A 9 -47.01 -0.82 -82.09
C THR A 9 -46.72 -1.35 -83.51
N GLY A 10 -45.49 -1.20 -84.01
CA GLY A 10 -45.09 -1.65 -85.35
C GLY A 10 -44.45 -3.03 -85.33
N SER A 11 -44.82 -3.91 -86.27
CA SER A 11 -44.36 -5.32 -86.33
C SER A 11 -42.82 -5.42 -86.38
N GLY A 12 -42.20 -5.66 -85.23
CA GLY A 12 -40.74 -5.83 -85.05
C GLY A 12 -40.19 -5.33 -83.71
N SER A 13 -40.94 -4.52 -82.95
CA SER A 13 -40.58 -4.06 -81.60
C SER A 13 -41.14 -4.98 -80.51
N ILE A 14 -40.35 -5.20 -79.45
CA ILE A 14 -40.85 -5.79 -78.20
C ILE A 14 -41.36 -4.63 -77.34
N ASP A 15 -42.64 -4.63 -77.01
CA ASP A 15 -43.26 -3.65 -76.10
C ASP A 15 -42.88 -4.00 -74.65
N PRO A 16 -42.13 -3.15 -73.94
CA PRO A 16 -41.78 -3.36 -72.52
C PRO A 16 -43.01 -3.59 -71.63
N ALA A 17 -44.12 -2.94 -71.91
CA ALA A 17 -45.34 -3.02 -71.11
C ALA A 17 -46.13 -4.34 -71.30
N ALA A 18 -45.76 -5.14 -72.30
CA ALA A 18 -46.40 -6.42 -72.61
C ALA A 18 -45.60 -7.64 -72.11
N LEU A 19 -44.44 -7.43 -71.49
CA LEU A 19 -43.65 -8.50 -70.89
C LEU A 19 -44.33 -8.99 -69.60
N THR A 20 -44.41 -10.30 -69.44
CA THR A 20 -45.02 -11.03 -68.31
C THR A 20 -43.96 -11.95 -67.70
N ASN A 21 -44.06 -12.30 -66.41
CA ASN A 21 -43.07 -13.07 -65.63
C ASN A 21 -42.56 -14.36 -66.30
N SER A 22 -41.59 -14.26 -67.22
CA SER A 22 -41.03 -15.35 -68.03
C SER A 22 -39.76 -14.90 -68.76
N SER A 23 -38.92 -15.85 -69.19
CA SER A 23 -37.76 -15.62 -70.05
C SER A 23 -38.14 -15.60 -71.53
N TYR A 24 -37.59 -14.64 -72.29
CA TYR A 24 -37.82 -14.43 -73.72
C TYR A 24 -36.53 -14.66 -74.50
N VAL A 25 -36.56 -15.39 -75.61
CA VAL A 25 -35.38 -15.58 -76.46
C VAL A 25 -35.24 -14.38 -77.41
N LEU A 26 -34.15 -13.63 -77.29
CA LEU A 26 -33.83 -12.49 -78.16
C LEU A 26 -33.09 -12.95 -79.42
N VAL A 27 -32.19 -13.91 -79.28
CA VAL A 27 -31.42 -14.50 -80.38
C VAL A 27 -31.34 -16.00 -80.14
N ASP A 28 -31.74 -16.78 -81.14
CA ASP A 28 -31.64 -18.25 -81.15
C ASP A 28 -30.68 -18.64 -82.28
N TYR A 29 -29.63 -19.40 -81.97
CA TYR A 29 -28.64 -19.80 -82.95
C TYR A 29 -28.15 -21.23 -82.72
N ALA A 30 -27.80 -21.91 -83.83
CA ALA A 30 -27.31 -23.28 -83.77
C ALA A 30 -25.89 -23.30 -83.18
N ALA A 31 -25.65 -24.20 -82.23
CA ALA A 31 -24.37 -24.34 -81.56
C ALA A 31 -23.20 -24.49 -82.56
N GLY A 32 -22.29 -23.53 -82.56
CA GLY A 32 -21.04 -23.54 -83.32
C GLY A 32 -20.29 -22.22 -83.14
N ASP A 33 -19.06 -22.30 -82.60
CA ASP A 33 -18.04 -21.25 -82.42
C ASP A 33 -18.50 -19.78 -82.52
N VAL A 34 -19.53 -19.39 -81.78
CA VAL A 34 -19.86 -17.98 -81.57
C VAL A 34 -18.98 -17.50 -80.43
N ILE A 35 -17.96 -16.70 -80.75
CA ILE A 35 -17.15 -16.00 -79.75
C ILE A 35 -18.02 -14.87 -79.21
N VAL A 36 -18.68 -15.12 -78.09
CA VAL A 36 -19.42 -14.09 -77.34
C VAL A 36 -18.54 -13.63 -76.19
N ASP A 37 -18.12 -12.38 -76.22
CA ASP A 37 -17.57 -11.71 -75.04
C ASP A 37 -18.73 -11.52 -74.05
N SER A 38 -18.73 -12.29 -72.97
CA SER A 38 -19.78 -12.28 -71.95
C SER A 38 -19.94 -10.91 -71.27
N THR A 39 -18.99 -10.00 -71.46
CA THR A 39 -19.05 -8.64 -70.91
C THR A 39 -19.59 -7.59 -71.90
N ASN A 40 -19.81 -7.94 -73.18
CA ASN A 40 -20.16 -6.96 -74.22
C ASN A 40 -21.06 -7.53 -75.35
N ILE A 41 -22.11 -8.27 -74.98
CA ILE A 41 -23.04 -8.93 -75.92
C ILE A 41 -23.72 -7.94 -76.88
N PHE A 42 -24.00 -6.71 -76.43
CA PHE A 42 -24.51 -5.60 -77.24
C PHE A 42 -23.66 -4.35 -76.96
N GLY A 43 -23.10 -3.73 -78.00
CA GLY A 43 -22.27 -2.53 -77.83
C GLY A 43 -23.00 -1.31 -77.25
N THR A 44 -24.35 -1.31 -77.27
CA THR A 44 -25.22 -0.37 -76.55
C THR A 44 -26.62 -0.97 -76.46
N VAL A 45 -27.19 -1.06 -75.26
CA VAL A 45 -28.61 -1.40 -75.02
C VAL A 45 -29.31 -0.14 -74.54
N ASN A 46 -30.38 0.28 -75.22
CA ASN A 46 -31.14 1.46 -74.81
C ASN A 46 -32.55 1.03 -74.37
N ASN A 47 -33.01 1.60 -73.25
CA ASN A 47 -34.35 1.40 -72.69
C ASN A 47 -34.66 -0.05 -72.26
N LEU A 48 -33.69 -0.76 -71.65
CA LEU A 48 -33.98 -2.08 -71.06
C LEU A 48 -35.10 -1.92 -70.00
N PRO A 49 -36.16 -2.75 -70.02
CA PRO A 49 -37.23 -2.67 -69.02
C PRO A 49 -36.69 -2.97 -67.61
N ASP A 50 -37.11 -2.19 -66.60
CA ASP A 50 -36.76 -2.44 -65.20
C ASP A 50 -37.17 -3.86 -64.79
N GLY A 51 -36.28 -4.55 -64.07
CA GLY A 51 -36.50 -5.94 -63.63
C GLY A 51 -36.21 -7.01 -64.70
N PHE A 52 -35.52 -6.68 -65.80
CA PHE A 52 -35.08 -7.65 -66.80
C PHE A 52 -33.59 -7.51 -67.12
N GLU A 53 -32.90 -8.63 -67.35
CA GLU A 53 -31.51 -8.68 -67.79
C GLU A 53 -31.36 -9.42 -69.13
N ILE A 54 -30.26 -9.14 -69.84
CA ILE A 54 -29.89 -9.90 -71.03
C ILE A 54 -28.81 -10.90 -70.66
N PHE A 55 -29.18 -12.18 -70.71
CA PHE A 55 -28.35 -13.29 -70.30
C PHE A 55 -28.13 -14.25 -71.47
N HIS A 56 -26.96 -14.87 -71.49
CA HIS A 56 -26.63 -15.91 -72.46
C HIS A 56 -26.83 -17.29 -71.84
N ASP A 57 -27.59 -18.17 -72.48
CA ASP A 57 -27.91 -19.46 -71.87
C ASP A 57 -26.66 -20.33 -71.66
N THR A 58 -26.72 -21.22 -70.66
CA THR A 58 -25.60 -22.10 -70.29
C THR A 58 -25.21 -23.09 -71.39
N ALA A 59 -26.08 -23.30 -72.38
CA ALA A 59 -25.82 -24.14 -73.54
C ALA A 59 -25.09 -23.39 -74.68
N ASN A 60 -24.90 -22.08 -74.53
CA ASN A 60 -24.37 -21.19 -75.55
C ASN A 60 -25.11 -21.28 -76.89
N SER A 61 -26.42 -21.46 -76.85
CA SER A 61 -27.31 -21.52 -78.03
C SER A 61 -28.24 -20.32 -78.15
N GLN A 62 -28.44 -19.56 -77.06
CA GLN A 62 -29.44 -18.51 -77.03
C GLN A 62 -28.98 -17.29 -76.22
N ILE A 63 -29.33 -16.11 -76.71
CA ILE A 63 -29.35 -14.87 -75.93
C ILE A 63 -30.79 -14.61 -75.52
N ARG A 64 -31.04 -14.44 -74.23
CA ARG A 64 -32.37 -14.29 -73.64
C ARG A 64 -32.50 -12.96 -72.92
N LEU A 65 -33.69 -12.38 -72.97
CA LEU A 65 -34.17 -11.36 -72.04
C LEU A 65 -34.93 -12.09 -70.95
N GLN A 66 -34.38 -12.15 -69.75
CA GLN A 66 -35.05 -12.81 -68.63
C GLN A 66 -35.44 -11.79 -67.57
N GLN A 67 -36.60 -12.00 -66.94
CA GLN A 67 -36.90 -11.27 -65.71
C GLN A 67 -35.75 -11.53 -64.76
N ILE A 68 -35.16 -10.47 -64.23
CA ILE A 68 -34.27 -10.57 -63.07
C ILE A 68 -35.15 -11.23 -62.03
N GLN A 69 -34.89 -12.50 -61.75
CA GLN A 69 -35.53 -13.21 -60.66
C GLN A 69 -34.90 -12.65 -59.39
N GLY A 70 -35.25 -11.40 -59.06
CA GLY A 70 -34.72 -10.71 -57.91
C GLY A 70 -35.12 -11.52 -56.69
N ILE A 71 -34.21 -11.56 -55.72
CA ILE A 71 -34.44 -12.37 -54.54
C ILE A 71 -35.59 -11.69 -53.77
N PRO A 72 -36.69 -12.39 -53.45
CA PRO A 72 -37.75 -11.85 -52.59
C PRO A 72 -37.13 -11.21 -51.34
N GLY A 73 -37.51 -9.97 -51.05
CA GLY A 73 -36.88 -9.18 -49.98
C GLY A 73 -35.55 -8.50 -50.34
N GLN A 74 -35.18 -8.40 -51.63
CA GLN A 74 -34.01 -7.65 -52.08
C GLN A 74 -34.32 -6.16 -52.30
N TRP A 75 -33.38 -5.29 -51.92
CA TRP A 75 -33.45 -3.85 -52.18
C TRP A 75 -33.12 -3.54 -53.66
N ILE A 76 -34.02 -2.87 -54.40
CA ILE A 76 -33.77 -2.42 -55.79
C ILE A 76 -33.18 -1.01 -55.85
N GLY A 77 -33.42 -0.19 -54.82
CA GLY A 77 -33.20 1.24 -54.90
C GLY A 77 -31.74 1.61 -55.09
N ASP A 78 -31.36 1.91 -56.34
CA ASP A 78 -30.17 2.66 -56.73
C ASP A 78 -30.16 4.09 -56.13
N VAL A 79 -31.12 4.46 -55.28
CA VAL A 79 -31.25 5.77 -54.64
C VAL A 79 -31.49 5.56 -53.15
N SER A 80 -30.79 6.35 -52.33
CA SER A 80 -31.03 6.41 -50.88
C SER A 80 -32.52 6.62 -50.58
N GLY A 81 -33.04 5.88 -49.61
CA GLY A 81 -34.48 5.74 -49.43
C GLY A 81 -34.91 5.37 -48.02
N THR A 82 -36.19 5.11 -47.85
CA THR A 82 -36.79 4.69 -46.57
C THR A 82 -37.11 3.21 -46.61
N TRP A 83 -36.77 2.46 -45.57
CA TRP A 83 -37.05 1.01 -45.46
C TRP A 83 -38.52 0.68 -45.71
N GLN A 84 -39.42 1.53 -45.19
CA GLN A 84 -40.87 1.33 -45.21
C GLN A 84 -41.53 1.58 -46.58
N THR A 85 -40.83 2.20 -47.53
CA THR A 85 -41.33 2.41 -48.89
C THR A 85 -41.27 1.09 -49.65
N VAL A 86 -42.42 0.60 -50.10
CA VAL A 86 -42.56 -0.76 -50.65
C VAL A 86 -41.87 -0.87 -52.01
N GLU A 87 -41.90 0.23 -52.77
CA GLU A 87 -41.33 0.39 -54.10
C GLU A 87 -39.79 0.33 -54.13
N ASN A 88 -39.15 0.35 -52.96
CA ASN A 88 -37.70 0.17 -52.85
C ASN A 88 -37.27 -1.31 -52.86
N TRP A 89 -38.22 -2.24 -52.87
CA TRP A 89 -37.98 -3.69 -52.77
C TRP A 89 -38.41 -4.41 -54.05
N VAL A 90 -37.66 -5.46 -54.43
CA VAL A 90 -37.94 -6.30 -55.59
C VAL A 90 -39.39 -6.76 -55.56
N ASP A 91 -40.10 -6.54 -56.67
CA ASP A 91 -41.51 -6.91 -56.84
C ASP A 91 -42.46 -6.33 -55.77
N ASP A 92 -42.10 -5.17 -55.19
CA ASP A 92 -42.77 -4.57 -54.02
C ASP A 92 -42.84 -5.52 -52.80
N ASP A 93 -41.88 -6.46 -52.71
CA ASP A 93 -41.84 -7.49 -51.67
C ASP A 93 -40.94 -7.07 -50.51
N LYS A 94 -41.44 -6.15 -49.69
CA LYS A 94 -40.73 -5.67 -48.51
C LYS A 94 -40.68 -6.74 -47.41
N PRO A 95 -39.49 -7.17 -46.94
CA PRO A 95 -39.36 -8.23 -45.96
C PRO A 95 -40.07 -7.91 -44.65
N GLY A 96 -40.65 -8.95 -44.07
CA GLY A 96 -41.40 -8.96 -42.82
C GLY A 96 -40.72 -9.77 -41.71
N GLY A 97 -41.47 -9.99 -40.63
CA GLY A 97 -40.97 -10.69 -39.45
C GLY A 97 -40.57 -12.13 -39.74
N GLY A 98 -39.29 -12.45 -39.57
CA GLY A 98 -38.72 -13.78 -39.81
C GLY A 98 -38.06 -13.95 -41.18
N GLU A 99 -38.15 -12.96 -42.06
CA GLU A 99 -37.58 -13.00 -43.42
C GLU A 99 -36.20 -12.33 -43.49
N THR A 100 -35.45 -12.67 -44.54
CA THR A 100 -34.14 -12.08 -44.84
C THR A 100 -34.31 -10.90 -45.79
N ALA A 101 -33.63 -9.79 -45.51
CA ALA A 101 -33.49 -8.69 -46.43
C ALA A 101 -32.15 -8.80 -47.16
N TYR A 102 -32.17 -8.68 -48.49
CA TYR A 102 -30.99 -8.84 -49.35
C TYR A 102 -30.54 -7.50 -49.95
N PHE A 103 -29.23 -7.27 -49.97
CA PHE A 103 -28.59 -6.07 -50.50
C PHE A 103 -27.51 -6.49 -51.48
N GLY A 104 -27.70 -6.19 -52.75
CA GLY A 104 -26.83 -6.64 -53.84
C GLY A 104 -25.98 -5.54 -54.45
N ASP A 105 -25.41 -5.83 -55.61
CA ASP A 105 -24.69 -4.87 -56.44
C ASP A 105 -25.65 -3.76 -56.92
N LEU A 106 -25.35 -2.53 -56.53
CA LEU A 106 -26.07 -1.31 -56.89
C LEU A 106 -25.11 -0.39 -57.65
N SER A 107 -25.61 0.60 -58.38
CA SER A 107 -24.72 1.51 -59.11
C SER A 107 -24.05 2.59 -58.25
N GLN A 108 -24.51 2.78 -56.99
CA GLN A 108 -23.97 3.75 -56.06
C GLN A 108 -24.16 3.36 -54.58
N THR A 109 -23.44 4.05 -53.69
CA THR A 109 -23.61 3.90 -52.24
C THR A 109 -24.99 4.34 -51.78
N THR A 110 -25.57 3.60 -50.84
CA THR A 110 -27.00 3.72 -50.52
C THR A 110 -27.25 3.92 -49.04
N THR A 111 -27.94 5.01 -48.69
CA THR A 111 -28.42 5.26 -47.32
C THR A 111 -29.88 4.83 -47.16
N ILE A 112 -30.17 3.98 -46.18
CA ILE A 112 -31.51 3.46 -45.88
C ILE A 112 -31.95 3.95 -44.51
N SER A 113 -32.95 4.83 -44.49
CA SER A 113 -33.51 5.37 -43.25
C SER A 113 -34.68 4.54 -42.76
N LEU A 114 -34.70 4.18 -41.48
CA LEU A 114 -35.83 3.50 -40.86
C LEU A 114 -36.79 4.53 -40.26
N THR A 115 -38.04 4.59 -40.69
CA THR A 115 -39.06 5.47 -40.08
C THR A 115 -39.76 4.82 -38.88
N SER A 116 -39.78 3.49 -38.82
CA SER A 116 -40.27 2.68 -37.70
C SER A 116 -39.26 1.60 -37.34
N ASN A 117 -39.44 0.95 -36.18
CA ASN A 117 -38.70 -0.28 -35.89
C ASN A 117 -39.05 -1.34 -36.93
N VAL A 118 -38.05 -2.15 -37.29
CA VAL A 118 -38.14 -3.21 -38.30
C VAL A 118 -37.90 -4.55 -37.63
N THR A 119 -38.73 -5.55 -37.92
CA THR A 119 -38.53 -6.92 -37.45
C THR A 119 -38.28 -7.81 -38.65
N ILE A 120 -37.11 -8.46 -38.68
CA ILE A 120 -36.64 -9.36 -39.74
C ILE A 120 -35.78 -10.45 -39.10
N SER A 121 -35.48 -11.55 -39.80
CA SER A 121 -34.51 -12.52 -39.29
C SER A 121 -33.08 -12.08 -39.58
N GLN A 122 -32.82 -11.59 -40.79
CA GLN A 122 -31.45 -11.38 -41.29
C GLN A 122 -31.31 -10.19 -42.23
N LEU A 123 -30.17 -9.50 -42.15
CA LEU A 123 -29.65 -8.64 -43.22
C LEU A 123 -28.56 -9.42 -43.97
N ASN A 124 -28.65 -9.52 -45.29
CA ASN A 124 -27.66 -10.20 -46.13
C ASN A 124 -27.09 -9.25 -47.19
N PHE A 125 -25.81 -8.92 -47.10
CA PHE A 125 -25.06 -8.19 -48.12
C PHE A 125 -24.39 -9.20 -49.04
N MET A 126 -24.88 -9.24 -50.27
CA MET A 126 -24.50 -10.24 -51.26
C MET A 126 -23.18 -9.87 -51.93
N ASP A 127 -22.54 -10.86 -52.57
CA ASP A 127 -21.39 -10.63 -53.45
C ASP A 127 -21.62 -9.43 -54.39
N GLY A 128 -20.64 -8.54 -54.47
CA GLY A 128 -20.69 -7.31 -55.26
C GLY A 128 -21.40 -6.13 -54.61
N ALA A 129 -21.96 -6.25 -53.40
CA ALA A 129 -22.64 -5.13 -52.75
C ALA A 129 -21.73 -3.90 -52.56
N LEU A 130 -22.23 -2.72 -52.97
CA LEU A 130 -21.63 -1.43 -52.63
C LEU A 130 -21.92 -1.06 -51.16
N ALA A 131 -21.38 0.07 -50.69
CA ALA A 131 -21.59 0.53 -49.31
C ALA A 131 -23.06 0.87 -49.02
N HIS A 132 -23.62 0.26 -47.98
CA HIS A 132 -24.94 0.59 -47.44
C HIS A 132 -24.82 1.19 -46.04
N THR A 133 -25.60 2.23 -45.78
CA THR A 133 -25.69 2.87 -44.45
C THR A 133 -27.12 2.86 -43.94
N PHE A 134 -27.39 2.23 -42.80
CA PHE A 134 -28.70 2.17 -42.16
C PHE A 134 -28.78 3.09 -40.95
N ASN A 135 -29.83 3.89 -40.80
CA ASN A 135 -29.92 4.85 -39.69
C ASN A 135 -31.32 5.00 -39.07
N SER A 136 -31.37 5.79 -38.00
CA SER A 136 -32.58 6.34 -37.33
C SER A 136 -33.30 5.45 -36.31
N LYS A 137 -33.72 4.22 -36.66
CA LYS A 137 -34.54 3.36 -35.76
C LYS A 137 -33.85 2.03 -35.47
N ARG A 138 -34.63 1.05 -34.98
CA ARG A 138 -34.13 -0.24 -34.47
C ARG A 138 -34.49 -1.39 -35.39
N PHE A 139 -33.58 -2.35 -35.52
CA PHE A 139 -33.85 -3.69 -36.03
C PHE A 139 -34.06 -4.66 -34.87
N ASP A 140 -35.17 -5.40 -34.88
CA ASP A 140 -35.34 -6.63 -34.11
C ASP A 140 -34.91 -7.80 -35.02
N ILE A 141 -33.72 -8.37 -34.76
CA ILE A 141 -32.97 -9.19 -35.73
C ILE A 141 -32.22 -10.35 -35.07
N GLN A 142 -31.92 -11.40 -35.85
CA GLN A 142 -31.16 -12.57 -35.42
C GLN A 142 -29.77 -12.66 -36.04
N SER A 143 -29.59 -12.23 -37.29
CA SER A 143 -28.28 -12.30 -37.94
C SER A 143 -28.00 -11.17 -38.94
N ILE A 144 -26.71 -10.93 -39.17
CA ILE A 144 -26.18 -10.09 -40.23
C ILE A 144 -25.11 -10.91 -40.95
N ILE A 145 -25.17 -10.95 -42.27
CA ILE A 145 -24.21 -11.66 -43.12
C ILE A 145 -23.71 -10.69 -44.19
N VAL A 146 -22.39 -10.59 -44.31
CA VAL A 146 -21.68 -9.99 -45.44
C VAL A 146 -20.96 -11.14 -46.16
N GLU A 147 -21.27 -11.34 -47.43
CA GLU A 147 -20.69 -12.38 -48.27
C GLU A 147 -19.24 -12.05 -48.68
N ASP A 148 -18.49 -13.05 -49.13
CA ASP A 148 -17.03 -12.97 -49.33
C ASP A 148 -16.58 -12.01 -50.44
N GLY A 149 -17.43 -11.78 -51.43
CA GLY A 149 -17.17 -10.83 -52.51
C GLY A 149 -17.51 -9.37 -52.21
N VAL A 150 -17.94 -9.03 -50.99
CA VAL A 150 -18.16 -7.64 -50.59
C VAL A 150 -16.82 -6.96 -50.29
N THR A 151 -16.57 -5.83 -50.98
CA THR A 151 -15.31 -5.08 -50.94
C THR A 151 -15.46 -3.65 -50.44
N GLN A 152 -16.67 -3.25 -50.03
CA GLN A 152 -16.94 -1.94 -49.47
C GLN A 152 -17.65 -2.04 -48.11
N ASP A 153 -17.39 -1.05 -47.27
CA ASP A 153 -17.87 -1.03 -45.89
C ASP A 153 -19.39 -1.04 -45.81
N GLN A 154 -19.92 -1.77 -44.84
CA GLN A 154 -21.35 -1.78 -44.54
C GLN A 154 -21.58 -1.18 -43.16
N GLU A 155 -22.46 -0.18 -43.07
CA GLU A 155 -22.70 0.57 -41.85
C GLU A 155 -24.13 0.41 -41.36
N ILE A 156 -24.31 -0.10 -40.15
CA ILE A 156 -25.61 -0.24 -39.51
C ILE A 156 -25.66 0.66 -38.28
N ASN A 157 -25.81 1.97 -38.53
CA ASN A 157 -25.95 3.05 -37.54
C ASN A 157 -27.35 3.07 -36.87
N SER A 158 -27.85 1.87 -36.54
CA SER A 158 -29.16 1.60 -35.97
C SER A 158 -29.02 0.71 -34.74
N LEU A 159 -29.96 0.79 -33.81
CA LEU A 159 -29.99 -0.14 -32.67
C LEU A 159 -30.35 -1.54 -33.20
N LEU A 160 -29.54 -2.53 -32.85
CA LEU A 160 -29.80 -3.94 -33.07
C LEU A 160 -30.39 -4.54 -31.80
N LYS A 161 -31.50 -5.25 -31.90
CA LYS A 161 -32.12 -5.93 -30.76
C LYS A 161 -32.33 -7.40 -31.06
N GLY A 162 -31.71 -8.23 -30.23
CA GLY A 162 -31.94 -9.68 -30.22
C GLY A 162 -33.00 -10.08 -29.19
N SER A 163 -33.61 -11.24 -29.42
CA SER A 163 -34.45 -11.96 -28.44
C SER A 163 -33.86 -13.33 -28.06
N GLY A 164 -32.58 -13.56 -28.38
CA GLY A 164 -31.93 -14.86 -28.46
C GLY A 164 -30.44 -14.73 -28.75
N GLY A 165 -29.83 -15.80 -29.26
CA GLY A 165 -28.49 -15.69 -29.84
C GLY A 165 -28.51 -14.78 -31.08
N PHE A 166 -27.40 -14.11 -31.34
CA PHE A 166 -27.23 -13.22 -32.49
C PHE A 166 -25.95 -13.58 -33.23
N THR A 167 -26.01 -13.53 -34.56
CA THR A 167 -24.87 -13.87 -35.41
C THR A 167 -24.47 -12.70 -36.28
N ALA A 168 -23.22 -12.24 -36.17
CA ALA A 168 -22.62 -11.31 -37.12
C ALA A 168 -21.54 -12.03 -37.91
N ARG A 169 -21.72 -12.15 -39.23
CA ARG A 169 -20.76 -12.79 -40.11
C ARG A 169 -20.28 -11.77 -41.14
N ASN A 170 -18.98 -11.53 -41.18
CA ASN A 170 -18.33 -10.75 -42.22
C ASN A 170 -17.33 -11.63 -42.97
N LEU A 171 -17.72 -12.21 -44.11
CA LEU A 171 -16.81 -12.97 -44.97
C LEU A 171 -16.09 -12.08 -45.98
N GLY A 172 -16.57 -10.86 -46.17
CA GLY A 172 -16.01 -9.88 -47.10
C GLY A 172 -14.64 -9.34 -46.65
N SER A 173 -14.03 -8.53 -47.51
CA SER A 173 -12.72 -7.92 -47.25
C SER A 173 -12.78 -6.52 -46.62
N ALA A 174 -13.96 -5.92 -46.60
CA ALA A 174 -14.22 -4.59 -46.05
C ALA A 174 -14.90 -4.66 -44.68
N ASP A 175 -15.05 -3.51 -44.03
CA ASP A 175 -15.47 -3.45 -42.63
C ASP A 175 -17.00 -3.49 -42.49
N LEU A 176 -17.46 -4.18 -41.45
CA LEU A 176 -18.85 -4.13 -41.01
C LEU A 176 -18.95 -3.29 -39.74
N PHE A 177 -19.49 -2.08 -39.86
CA PHE A 177 -19.77 -1.19 -38.74
C PHE A 177 -21.18 -1.44 -38.21
N LEU A 178 -21.27 -1.73 -36.92
CA LEU A 178 -22.50 -1.97 -36.20
C LEU A 178 -22.68 -0.86 -35.16
N GLY A 179 -23.90 -0.33 -35.07
CA GLY A 179 -24.28 0.66 -34.07
C GLY A 179 -24.36 0.05 -32.67
N SER A 180 -25.44 0.34 -31.94
CA SER A 180 -25.65 -0.25 -30.61
C SER A 180 -26.32 -1.61 -30.72
N TYR A 181 -26.05 -2.51 -29.77
CA TYR A 181 -26.76 -3.79 -29.63
C TYR A 181 -27.41 -3.89 -28.24
N SER A 182 -28.64 -4.41 -28.17
CA SER A 182 -29.35 -4.61 -26.90
C SER A 182 -30.12 -5.93 -26.87
N ASN A 183 -29.92 -6.73 -25.82
CA ASN A 183 -30.72 -7.92 -25.56
C ASN A 183 -31.53 -7.75 -24.27
N THR A 184 -32.83 -7.43 -24.38
CA THR A 184 -33.70 -7.16 -23.21
C THR A 184 -34.80 -8.19 -23.01
N GLY A 185 -34.84 -9.31 -23.76
CA GLY A 185 -35.99 -10.23 -23.78
C GLY A 185 -35.62 -11.71 -23.57
N GLY A 186 -36.24 -12.36 -22.58
CA GLY A 186 -36.22 -13.82 -22.36
C GLY A 186 -35.91 -14.28 -20.93
N ASP A 187 -35.86 -15.59 -20.72
CA ASP A 187 -35.66 -16.24 -19.41
C ASP A 187 -34.30 -15.83 -18.79
N LYS A 188 -34.33 -15.45 -17.50
CA LYS A 188 -33.14 -15.00 -16.75
C LYS A 188 -32.12 -16.13 -16.51
N THR A 189 -32.51 -17.38 -16.72
CA THR A 189 -31.63 -18.56 -16.51
C THR A 189 -30.90 -19.02 -17.77
N SER A 190 -31.16 -18.42 -18.92
CA SER A 190 -30.62 -18.86 -20.22
C SER A 190 -29.29 -18.18 -20.57
N THR A 191 -28.35 -18.95 -21.11
CA THR A 191 -27.11 -18.42 -21.71
C THR A 191 -27.37 -17.93 -23.12
N TYR A 192 -27.07 -16.65 -23.39
CA TYR A 192 -27.18 -16.07 -24.73
C TYR A 192 -25.83 -16.05 -25.41
N THR A 193 -25.77 -16.52 -26.67
CA THR A 193 -24.52 -16.56 -27.44
C THR A 193 -24.55 -15.56 -28.59
N HIS A 194 -23.54 -14.70 -28.63
CA HIS A 194 -23.16 -13.92 -29.79
C HIS A 194 -22.10 -14.66 -30.58
N THR A 195 -22.44 -15.07 -31.80
CA THR A 195 -21.53 -15.76 -32.71
C THR A 195 -21.00 -14.75 -33.72
N ILE A 196 -19.69 -14.59 -33.76
CA ILE A 196 -19.02 -13.63 -34.62
C ILE A 196 -18.03 -14.38 -35.49
N GLU A 197 -18.23 -14.31 -36.80
CA GLU A 197 -17.34 -14.93 -37.77
C GLU A 197 -16.88 -13.85 -38.74
N ALA A 198 -15.63 -13.44 -38.59
CA ALA A 198 -15.12 -12.27 -39.28
C ALA A 198 -13.82 -12.64 -40.00
N VAL A 199 -13.84 -12.63 -41.33
CA VAL A 199 -12.68 -12.63 -42.21
C VAL A 199 -12.21 -11.20 -42.42
N GLY A 200 -13.12 -10.30 -42.81
CA GLY A 200 -12.98 -8.84 -42.68
C GLY A 200 -13.36 -8.35 -41.28
N ASP A 201 -13.11 -7.09 -40.98
CA ASP A 201 -13.27 -6.56 -39.63
C ASP A 201 -14.76 -6.30 -39.29
N ILE A 202 -15.11 -6.42 -38.01
CA ILE A 202 -16.41 -6.05 -37.48
C ILE A 202 -16.19 -5.08 -36.33
N THR A 203 -16.79 -3.90 -36.43
CA THR A 203 -16.62 -2.83 -35.44
C THR A 203 -17.97 -2.44 -34.84
N TYR A 204 -18.13 -2.57 -33.53
CA TYR A 204 -19.23 -1.99 -32.79
C TYR A 204 -18.88 -0.57 -32.36
N GLU A 205 -19.56 0.41 -32.94
CA GLU A 205 -19.41 1.83 -32.63
C GLU A 205 -20.30 2.26 -31.45
N GLY A 206 -21.43 1.56 -31.26
CA GLY A 206 -22.38 1.82 -30.18
C GLY A 206 -22.23 0.88 -28.98
N SER A 207 -23.03 1.13 -27.95
CA SER A 207 -23.00 0.30 -26.74
C SER A 207 -23.61 -1.08 -26.98
N VAL A 208 -23.02 -2.11 -26.36
CA VAL A 208 -23.53 -3.48 -26.36
C VAL A 208 -24.04 -3.83 -24.97
N THR A 209 -25.36 -3.85 -24.81
CA THR A 209 -26.02 -4.12 -23.52
C THR A 209 -26.62 -5.53 -23.50
N THR A 210 -26.17 -6.35 -22.55
CA THR A 210 -26.58 -7.75 -22.39
C THR A 210 -27.85 -7.93 -21.56
N GLY A 211 -28.29 -6.88 -20.86
CA GLY A 211 -29.58 -6.81 -20.17
C GLY A 211 -29.72 -7.75 -18.98
N GLY A 212 -28.65 -7.91 -18.20
CA GLY A 212 -28.73 -8.59 -16.91
C GLY A 212 -28.65 -10.12 -16.94
N ARG A 213 -27.84 -10.75 -17.82
CA ARG A 213 -27.81 -12.23 -18.00
C ARG A 213 -26.41 -12.79 -18.29
N THR A 214 -26.24 -14.12 -18.21
CA THR A 214 -25.02 -14.83 -18.68
C THR A 214 -24.92 -14.73 -20.20
N PHE A 215 -23.87 -14.10 -20.69
CA PHE A 215 -23.68 -13.78 -22.11
C PHE A 215 -22.34 -14.28 -22.62
N LYS A 216 -22.32 -14.92 -23.79
CA LYS A 216 -21.11 -15.52 -24.36
C LYS A 216 -20.85 -14.98 -25.76
N PHE A 217 -19.70 -14.37 -26.00
CA PHE A 217 -19.23 -14.02 -27.32
C PHE A 217 -18.30 -15.11 -27.84
N VAL A 218 -18.50 -15.59 -29.06
CA VAL A 218 -17.65 -16.59 -29.71
C VAL A 218 -17.17 -16.01 -31.03
N LYS A 219 -15.86 -15.76 -31.14
CA LYS A 219 -15.22 -15.20 -32.33
C LYS A 219 -14.41 -16.25 -33.09
N THR A 220 -14.61 -16.34 -34.39
CA THR A 220 -13.84 -17.14 -35.37
C THR A 220 -13.49 -16.29 -36.61
N GLY A 221 -12.60 -16.79 -37.47
CA GLY A 221 -12.11 -16.06 -38.65
C GLY A 221 -10.98 -15.07 -38.33
N THR A 222 -10.24 -14.66 -39.36
CA THR A 222 -8.98 -13.90 -39.22
C THR A 222 -9.12 -12.42 -38.91
N GLY A 223 -10.27 -11.82 -39.21
CA GLY A 223 -10.54 -10.38 -39.04
C GLY A 223 -10.64 -9.95 -37.58
N THR A 224 -10.55 -8.65 -37.36
CA THR A 224 -10.62 -7.99 -36.06
C THR A 224 -12.07 -7.76 -35.66
N LEU A 225 -12.39 -8.08 -34.41
CA LEU A 225 -13.62 -7.64 -33.75
C LEU A 225 -13.29 -6.50 -32.80
N SER A 226 -13.82 -5.32 -33.07
CA SER A 226 -13.54 -4.09 -32.32
C SER A 226 -14.77 -3.60 -31.57
N TYR A 227 -14.58 -3.17 -30.32
CA TYR A 227 -15.60 -2.46 -29.54
C TYR A 227 -15.09 -1.06 -29.17
N LEU A 228 -15.75 -0.02 -29.70
CA LEU A 228 -15.33 1.38 -29.53
C LEU A 228 -16.09 2.14 -28.43
N SER A 229 -17.06 1.48 -27.78
CA SER A 229 -17.94 2.10 -26.79
C SER A 229 -18.05 1.23 -25.53
N THR A 230 -19.21 1.26 -24.88
CA THR A 230 -19.49 0.48 -23.66
C THR A 230 -19.96 -0.92 -24.00
N VAL A 231 -19.41 -1.92 -23.30
CA VAL A 231 -20.07 -3.23 -23.18
C VAL A 231 -20.49 -3.40 -21.73
N ASP A 232 -21.80 -3.59 -21.53
CA ASP A 232 -22.35 -3.77 -20.19
C ASP A 232 -22.18 -5.22 -19.75
N PHE A 233 -21.35 -5.42 -18.72
CA PHE A 233 -21.19 -6.70 -18.06
C PHE A 233 -22.19 -6.83 -16.93
N ASN A 234 -23.04 -7.86 -17.04
CA ASN A 234 -23.79 -8.29 -15.88
C ASN A 234 -22.95 -9.29 -15.09
N LEU A 235 -22.38 -8.83 -13.98
CA LEU A 235 -22.08 -9.71 -12.86
C LEU A 235 -23.38 -9.79 -12.06
N GLY A 236 -24.15 -10.85 -12.26
CA GLY A 236 -25.42 -11.08 -11.58
C GLY A 236 -25.31 -12.22 -10.59
N TYR A 237 -26.03 -12.18 -9.46
CA TYR A 237 -26.22 -13.34 -8.60
C TYR A 237 -27.63 -13.88 -8.81
N ASN A 238 -27.75 -15.10 -9.32
CA ASN A 238 -29.05 -15.71 -9.62
C ASN A 238 -29.68 -16.46 -8.43
N GLY A 239 -29.09 -16.36 -7.23
CA GLY A 239 -29.50 -17.10 -6.04
C GLY A 239 -28.72 -18.40 -5.80
N THR A 240 -27.95 -18.88 -6.77
CA THR A 240 -27.16 -20.13 -6.68
C THR A 240 -25.74 -20.04 -7.25
N SER A 241 -25.50 -19.15 -8.21
CA SER A 241 -24.21 -18.97 -8.86
C SER A 241 -24.03 -17.52 -9.33
N LEU A 242 -22.78 -17.08 -9.49
CA LEU A 242 -22.47 -15.84 -10.18
C LEU A 242 -22.65 -16.05 -11.70
N GLU A 243 -23.44 -15.21 -12.34
CA GLU A 243 -23.56 -15.11 -13.78
C GLU A 243 -22.30 -14.42 -14.34
N GLN A 244 -21.73 -14.99 -15.40
CA GLN A 244 -20.48 -14.52 -16.01
C GLN A 244 -20.75 -14.13 -17.47
N THR A 245 -20.18 -13.01 -17.92
CA THR A 245 -20.06 -12.72 -19.34
C THR A 245 -18.70 -13.21 -19.82
N LYS A 246 -18.64 -13.93 -20.94
CA LYS A 246 -17.42 -14.58 -21.44
C LYS A 246 -17.19 -14.25 -22.91
N PHE A 247 -16.03 -13.70 -23.27
CA PHE A 247 -15.54 -13.73 -24.65
C PHE A 247 -14.74 -15.02 -24.87
N VAL A 248 -14.87 -15.66 -26.03
CA VAL A 248 -14.11 -16.84 -26.46
C VAL A 248 -13.58 -16.57 -27.86
N ILE A 249 -12.26 -16.41 -28.00
CA ILE A 249 -11.61 -16.02 -29.26
C ILE A 249 -10.85 -17.21 -29.84
N ASN A 250 -11.49 -17.92 -30.78
CA ASN A 250 -10.94 -19.10 -31.43
C ASN A 250 -9.97 -18.75 -32.58
N GLU A 251 -10.13 -17.60 -33.21
CA GLU A 251 -9.29 -17.16 -34.33
C GLU A 251 -9.42 -15.63 -34.53
N GLY A 252 -8.38 -15.01 -35.08
CA GLY A 252 -8.33 -13.57 -35.36
C GLY A 252 -8.00 -12.72 -34.14
N THR A 253 -8.46 -11.47 -34.15
CA THR A 253 -8.15 -10.48 -33.11
C THR A 253 -9.44 -9.96 -32.45
N LEU A 254 -9.43 -9.82 -31.13
CA LEU A 254 -10.38 -9.00 -30.37
C LEU A 254 -9.67 -7.70 -29.97
N ASP A 255 -10.17 -6.55 -30.42
CA ASP A 255 -9.70 -5.23 -29.99
C ASP A 255 -10.69 -4.59 -29.01
N ILE A 256 -10.23 -4.47 -27.76
CA ILE A 256 -10.97 -3.82 -26.66
C ILE A 256 -10.19 -2.62 -26.11
N SER A 257 -9.25 -2.08 -26.87
CA SER A 257 -8.41 -0.95 -26.45
C SER A 257 -9.19 0.33 -26.16
N GLN A 258 -10.35 0.51 -26.78
CA GLN A 258 -11.26 1.66 -26.61
C GLN A 258 -12.53 1.31 -25.81
N MET A 259 -12.65 0.07 -25.34
CA MET A 259 -13.85 -0.43 -24.70
C MET A 259 -13.97 0.04 -23.25
N THR A 260 -15.12 0.59 -22.88
CA THR A 260 -15.45 0.89 -21.48
C THR A 260 -16.25 -0.26 -20.86
N LEU A 261 -15.80 -0.77 -19.72
CA LEU A 261 -16.50 -1.80 -18.95
C LEU A 261 -17.44 -1.16 -17.94
N LYS A 262 -18.70 -1.61 -17.90
CA LYS A 262 -19.66 -1.16 -16.90
C LYS A 262 -20.29 -2.34 -16.17
N PHE A 263 -20.24 -2.29 -14.84
CA PHE A 263 -20.98 -3.22 -13.98
C PHE A 263 -22.41 -2.71 -13.81
N GLU A 264 -23.42 -3.52 -14.13
CA GLU A 264 -24.81 -3.16 -13.85
C GLU A 264 -25.16 -3.36 -12.36
N THR A 265 -25.71 -2.32 -11.72
CA THR A 265 -26.46 -2.46 -10.46
C THR A 265 -27.88 -2.92 -10.79
N ASN A 266 -28.05 -4.19 -11.12
CA ASN A 266 -29.37 -4.69 -11.50
C ASN A 266 -30.32 -4.64 -10.28
N THR A 267 -31.35 -3.81 -10.33
CA THR A 267 -32.31 -3.64 -9.22
C THR A 267 -33.42 -4.70 -9.22
N GLY A 268 -33.49 -5.55 -10.25
CA GLY A 268 -34.51 -6.59 -10.44
C GLY A 268 -34.05 -8.04 -10.27
N SER A 269 -32.75 -8.25 -10.07
CA SER A 269 -32.10 -9.47 -9.58
C SER A 269 -31.04 -8.95 -8.61
N GLY A 270 -31.26 -9.11 -7.30
CA GLY A 270 -30.59 -8.36 -6.23
C GLY A 270 -29.23 -7.80 -6.61
N ALA A 271 -29.08 -6.47 -6.51
CA ALA A 271 -27.81 -5.79 -6.72
C ALA A 271 -26.69 -6.61 -6.07
N ILE A 272 -25.55 -6.76 -6.74
CA ILE A 272 -24.37 -7.31 -6.06
C ILE A 272 -24.10 -6.41 -4.87
N ASP A 273 -24.43 -6.92 -3.69
CA ASP A 273 -23.79 -6.48 -2.48
C ASP A 273 -22.36 -6.99 -2.58
N PRO A 274 -21.34 -6.11 -2.56
CA PRO A 274 -19.94 -6.54 -2.48
C PRO A 274 -19.71 -7.57 -1.37
N ALA A 275 -20.54 -7.58 -0.31
CA ALA A 275 -20.51 -8.58 0.76
C ALA A 275 -20.87 -10.02 0.31
N ASN A 276 -21.55 -10.19 -0.83
CA ASN A 276 -21.94 -11.50 -1.37
C ASN A 276 -20.91 -12.08 -2.36
N LEU A 277 -19.86 -11.34 -2.73
CA LEU A 277 -18.73 -11.87 -3.49
C LEU A 277 -17.85 -12.71 -2.55
N THR A 278 -18.03 -14.03 -2.56
CA THR A 278 -17.22 -14.96 -1.77
C THR A 278 -15.85 -15.22 -2.42
N ALA A 279 -14.77 -15.19 -1.61
CA ALA A 279 -13.42 -15.76 -1.79
C ALA A 279 -13.07 -16.44 -3.13
N GLY A 280 -13.17 -15.74 -4.26
CA GLY A 280 -12.95 -16.33 -5.58
C GLY A 280 -12.47 -15.31 -6.61
N THR A 281 -11.69 -15.82 -7.56
CA THR A 281 -11.30 -15.10 -8.78
C THR A 281 -12.43 -15.23 -9.80
N TYR A 282 -12.88 -14.10 -10.37
CA TYR A 282 -13.92 -14.09 -11.39
C TYR A 282 -13.32 -13.77 -12.75
N VAL A 283 -13.51 -14.65 -13.73
CA VAL A 283 -13.01 -14.43 -15.10
C VAL A 283 -13.96 -13.48 -15.83
N LEU A 284 -13.47 -12.29 -16.19
CA LEU A 284 -14.18 -11.28 -16.98
C LEU A 284 -14.01 -11.51 -18.49
N VAL A 285 -12.82 -11.97 -18.90
CA VAL A 285 -12.48 -12.27 -20.31
C VAL A 285 -11.63 -13.55 -20.35
N ASP A 286 -11.91 -14.47 -21.27
CA ASP A 286 -11.20 -15.75 -21.41
C ASP A 286 -10.90 -16.07 -22.89
N TYR A 287 -9.72 -15.72 -23.37
CA TYR A 287 -9.39 -15.86 -24.79
C TYR A 287 -8.78 -17.23 -25.15
N SER A 288 -9.32 -18.31 -24.57
CA SER A 288 -8.84 -19.71 -24.63
C SER A 288 -8.81 -20.41 -26.00
N GLY A 289 -8.81 -19.70 -27.14
CA GLY A 289 -9.05 -20.29 -28.46
C GLY A 289 -7.95 -20.11 -29.51
N GLY A 290 -6.86 -19.39 -29.21
CA GLY A 290 -5.71 -19.23 -30.12
C GLY A 290 -5.67 -17.93 -30.92
N GLY A 291 -6.69 -17.07 -30.80
CA GLY A 291 -6.65 -15.69 -31.30
C GLY A 291 -5.90 -14.72 -30.38
N SER A 292 -5.69 -13.50 -30.84
CA SER A 292 -5.02 -12.42 -30.10
C SER A 292 -6.03 -11.46 -29.47
N VAL A 293 -5.65 -10.81 -28.37
CA VAL A 293 -6.43 -9.72 -27.76
C VAL A 293 -5.55 -8.48 -27.69
N ILE A 294 -6.01 -7.40 -28.30
CA ILE A 294 -5.41 -6.08 -28.16
C ILE A 294 -6.09 -5.40 -26.97
N THR A 295 -5.27 -5.04 -25.98
CA THR A 295 -5.71 -4.37 -24.76
C THR A 295 -4.90 -3.09 -24.57
N ASP A 296 -5.55 -2.04 -24.07
CA ASP A 296 -4.85 -0.90 -23.48
C ASP A 296 -5.04 -1.00 -21.97
N SER A 297 -3.96 -1.33 -21.27
CA SER A 297 -3.92 -1.41 -19.81
C SER A 297 -4.29 -0.09 -19.11
N THR A 298 -4.42 1.03 -19.82
CA THR A 298 -4.84 2.30 -19.23
C THR A 298 -6.31 2.65 -19.48
N ASN A 299 -6.93 2.10 -20.54
CA ASN A 299 -8.29 2.45 -20.98
C ASN A 299 -9.35 1.36 -20.74
N ILE A 300 -8.96 0.09 -20.56
CA ILE A 300 -9.90 -0.96 -20.09
C ILE A 300 -10.49 -0.58 -18.72
N PHE A 301 -9.76 0.23 -17.95
CA PHE A 301 -10.16 0.75 -16.65
C PHE A 301 -10.95 2.05 -16.77
N GLY A 302 -12.08 2.02 -17.48
CA GLY A 302 -13.03 3.14 -17.46
C GLY A 302 -13.35 3.53 -16.02
N ASN A 303 -12.94 4.74 -15.61
CA ASN A 303 -13.11 5.35 -14.28
C ASN A 303 -13.25 4.33 -13.11
N VAL A 304 -12.13 4.08 -12.42
CA VAL A 304 -11.93 3.31 -11.17
C VAL A 304 -13.07 3.43 -10.12
N SER A 305 -13.91 4.47 -10.20
CA SER A 305 -15.13 4.68 -9.41
C SER A 305 -16.19 3.55 -9.41
N ALA A 306 -16.08 2.52 -10.27
CA ALA A 306 -17.08 1.45 -10.39
C ALA A 306 -16.61 0.06 -9.98
N VAL A 307 -15.34 -0.12 -9.59
CA VAL A 307 -14.86 -1.40 -9.04
C VAL A 307 -15.38 -1.55 -7.60
N PRO A 308 -15.98 -2.70 -7.21
CA PRO A 308 -16.39 -2.92 -5.82
C PRO A 308 -15.23 -2.72 -4.83
N ASP A 309 -15.48 -2.06 -3.70
CA ASP A 309 -14.45 -1.78 -2.70
C ASP A 309 -13.67 -3.05 -2.32
N GLY A 310 -12.34 -2.95 -2.47
CA GLY A 310 -11.40 -4.01 -2.14
C GLY A 310 -11.37 -5.19 -3.13
N PHE A 311 -11.75 -4.94 -4.38
CA PHE A 311 -11.43 -5.77 -5.55
C PHE A 311 -10.50 -5.01 -6.52
N GLU A 312 -9.76 -5.77 -7.33
CA GLU A 312 -8.89 -5.28 -8.40
C GLU A 312 -9.12 -6.12 -9.67
N ILE A 313 -8.79 -5.54 -10.82
CA ILE A 313 -8.81 -6.24 -12.11
C ILE A 313 -7.38 -6.58 -12.49
N VAL A 314 -7.11 -7.86 -12.78
CA VAL A 314 -5.77 -8.38 -13.07
C VAL A 314 -5.74 -9.07 -14.43
N HIS A 315 -4.68 -8.85 -15.20
CA HIS A 315 -4.40 -9.56 -16.44
C HIS A 315 -3.59 -10.83 -16.15
N ASP A 316 -4.23 -11.99 -16.22
CA ASP A 316 -3.57 -13.29 -16.13
C ASP A 316 -3.14 -13.74 -17.52
N SER A 317 -1.98 -13.23 -17.92
CA SER A 317 -1.35 -13.58 -19.20
C SER A 317 -1.02 -15.07 -19.33
N ALA A 318 -0.79 -15.78 -18.22
CA ALA A 318 -0.44 -17.21 -18.23
C ALA A 318 -1.65 -18.08 -18.60
N ASN A 319 -2.83 -17.74 -18.09
CA ASN A 319 -4.08 -18.45 -18.40
C ASN A 319 -4.91 -17.79 -19.50
N SER A 320 -4.40 -16.73 -20.11
CA SER A 320 -5.10 -16.00 -21.17
C SER A 320 -6.43 -15.40 -20.71
N GLN A 321 -6.41 -14.73 -19.55
CA GLN A 321 -7.62 -14.26 -18.85
C GLN A 321 -7.48 -12.83 -18.33
N ILE A 322 -8.61 -12.13 -18.20
CA ILE A 322 -8.74 -10.91 -17.40
C ILE A 322 -9.66 -11.25 -16.22
N LEU A 323 -9.20 -10.96 -15.01
CA LEU A 323 -9.80 -11.42 -13.76
C LEU A 323 -10.27 -10.24 -12.92
N LEU A 324 -11.36 -10.40 -12.17
CA LEU A 324 -11.70 -9.59 -11.01
C LEU A 324 -11.37 -10.41 -9.76
N GLN A 325 -10.45 -9.93 -8.92
CA GLN A 325 -10.03 -10.61 -7.69
C GLN A 325 -10.02 -9.64 -6.50
N ARG A 326 -9.95 -10.13 -5.27
CA ARG A 326 -9.84 -9.24 -4.11
C ARG A 326 -8.50 -8.51 -4.15
N SER A 327 -8.54 -7.19 -4.03
CA SER A 327 -7.37 -6.38 -3.76
C SER A 327 -7.07 -6.56 -2.28
N VAL A 328 -6.25 -7.55 -1.95
CA VAL A 328 -5.71 -7.67 -0.59
C VAL A 328 -4.26 -7.27 -0.70
N THR A 329 -3.94 -6.06 -0.28
CA THR A 329 -2.56 -5.56 -0.11
C THR A 329 -1.85 -6.28 1.06
N GLY A 330 -2.18 -7.54 1.33
CA GLY A 330 -1.78 -8.28 2.52
C GLY A 330 -2.58 -9.55 2.79
N ILE A 331 -2.28 -10.24 3.89
CA ILE A 331 -2.94 -11.48 4.32
C ILE A 331 -3.25 -11.44 5.81
N TYR A 332 -4.45 -11.86 6.18
CA TYR A 332 -4.85 -12.03 7.58
C TYR A 332 -4.53 -13.44 8.03
N VAL A 333 -3.75 -13.57 9.11
CA VAL A 333 -3.40 -14.87 9.69
C VAL A 333 -3.82 -14.94 11.15
N MET A 334 -4.24 -16.12 11.57
CA MET A 334 -4.58 -16.41 12.96
C MET A 334 -4.10 -17.81 13.30
N ALA A 335 -3.50 -17.99 14.48
CA ALA A 335 -3.19 -19.31 14.97
C ALA A 335 -4.49 -20.11 15.17
N GLY A 336 -4.63 -21.22 14.44
CA GLY A 336 -5.86 -22.01 14.40
C GLY A 336 -7.00 -21.44 13.53
N GLY A 337 -6.72 -20.42 12.70
CA GLY A 337 -7.65 -19.92 11.69
C GLY A 337 -8.11 -21.00 10.70
N THR A 338 -9.25 -20.80 10.07
CA THR A 338 -9.86 -21.76 9.13
C THR A 338 -10.24 -21.12 7.79
N GLY A 339 -9.98 -19.83 7.64
CA GLY A 339 -10.26 -19.07 6.43
C GLY A 339 -9.11 -19.10 5.44
N ASP A 340 -9.24 -18.24 4.44
CA ASP A 340 -8.32 -18.06 3.31
C ASP A 340 -7.34 -16.89 3.48
N GLY A 341 -7.49 -16.11 4.55
CA GLY A 341 -6.66 -14.94 4.85
C GLY A 341 -7.11 -13.66 4.14
N SER A 342 -8.29 -13.66 3.52
CA SER A 342 -8.83 -12.50 2.80
C SER A 342 -9.33 -11.36 3.71
N SER A 343 -9.59 -11.65 4.99
CA SER A 343 -10.12 -10.68 5.95
C SER A 343 -9.89 -11.13 7.38
N SER A 344 -10.07 -10.21 8.34
CA SER A 344 -10.03 -10.54 9.77
C SER A 344 -11.11 -11.53 10.21
N SER A 345 -12.23 -11.61 9.48
CA SER A 345 -13.30 -12.60 9.68
C SER A 345 -13.05 -13.96 9.00
N SER A 346 -12.07 -14.05 8.10
CA SER A 346 -11.66 -15.27 7.40
C SER A 346 -10.14 -15.41 7.42
N PRO A 347 -9.49 -15.46 8.61
CA PRO A 347 -8.04 -15.50 8.68
C PRO A 347 -7.50 -16.87 8.28
N LEU A 348 -6.38 -16.86 7.55
CA LEU A 348 -5.63 -18.05 7.19
C LEU A 348 -5.07 -18.70 8.47
N GLY A 349 -5.23 -20.01 8.58
CA GLY A 349 -4.70 -20.78 9.69
C GLY A 349 -3.19 -20.97 9.63
N VAL A 350 -2.48 -20.50 10.66
CA VAL A 350 -1.08 -20.87 10.90
C VAL A 350 -0.98 -21.83 12.09
N ALA A 351 -0.18 -22.88 11.97
CA ALA A 351 -0.13 -23.97 12.97
C ALA A 351 1.03 -23.82 13.99
N ASN A 352 2.08 -23.09 13.62
CA ASN A 352 3.32 -22.90 14.38
C ASN A 352 4.10 -21.70 13.80
N MET A 353 5.25 -21.38 14.41
CA MET A 353 6.09 -20.26 13.97
C MET A 353 6.57 -20.38 12.51
N ALA A 354 6.97 -21.59 12.07
CA ALA A 354 7.42 -21.80 10.69
C ALA A 354 6.31 -21.55 9.65
N ALA A 355 5.05 -21.83 9.99
CA ALA A 355 3.91 -21.50 9.13
C ALA A 355 3.66 -19.99 9.07
N LEU A 356 3.88 -19.27 10.18
CA LEU A 356 3.82 -17.81 10.21
C LEU A 356 4.94 -17.16 9.37
N GLU A 357 6.16 -17.68 9.48
CA GLU A 357 7.28 -17.29 8.61
C GLU A 357 7.00 -17.58 7.13
N THR A 358 6.37 -18.70 6.83
CA THR A 358 5.97 -19.01 5.45
C THR A 358 4.98 -17.98 4.92
N ALA A 359 4.01 -17.55 5.74
CA ALA A 359 3.07 -16.50 5.35
C ALA A 359 3.78 -15.16 5.11
N TRP A 360 4.75 -14.79 5.95
CA TRP A 360 5.59 -13.61 5.74
C TRP A 360 6.39 -13.68 4.43
N ASN A 361 7.03 -14.81 4.17
CA ASN A 361 7.90 -15.01 3.02
C ASN A 361 7.13 -14.98 1.69
N ASN A 362 5.85 -15.34 1.72
CA ASN A 362 4.97 -15.30 0.55
C ASN A 362 4.46 -13.90 0.20
N LEU A 363 4.66 -12.90 1.06
CA LEU A 363 4.30 -11.52 0.74
C LEU A 363 5.19 -10.95 -0.38
N ASN A 364 4.60 -10.09 -1.21
CA ASN A 364 5.33 -9.20 -2.10
C ASN A 364 5.72 -7.89 -1.38
N PRO A 365 6.74 -7.15 -1.87
CA PRO A 365 6.98 -5.78 -1.43
C PRO A 365 5.72 -4.90 -1.54
N GLY A 366 5.41 -4.14 -0.48
CA GLY A 366 4.19 -3.34 -0.36
C GLY A 366 3.02 -4.04 0.33
N GLU A 367 3.12 -5.34 0.60
CA GLU A 367 2.05 -6.10 1.26
C GLU A 367 2.21 -6.19 2.79
N THR A 368 1.10 -6.48 3.47
CA THR A 368 1.00 -6.54 4.94
C THR A 368 0.60 -7.93 5.45
N LEU A 369 1.31 -8.47 6.43
CA LEU A 369 0.84 -9.60 7.23
C LEU A 369 0.08 -9.05 8.44
N TYR A 370 -1.23 -9.30 8.48
CA TYR A 370 -2.08 -8.97 9.61
C TYR A 370 -2.16 -10.16 10.56
N LEU A 371 -1.46 -10.08 11.69
CA LEU A 371 -1.47 -11.14 12.70
C LEU A 371 -2.61 -10.89 13.68
N ILE A 372 -3.59 -11.77 13.75
CA ILE A 372 -4.72 -11.64 14.67
C ILE A 372 -4.42 -12.35 15.98
N ASN A 373 -4.70 -11.67 17.09
CA ASN A 373 -4.56 -12.25 18.42
C ASN A 373 -5.44 -13.50 18.57
N SER A 374 -4.88 -14.56 19.16
CA SER A 374 -5.63 -15.75 19.55
C SER A 374 -4.94 -16.49 20.70
N ALA A 375 -5.70 -17.27 21.47
CA ALA A 375 -5.13 -18.08 22.55
C ALA A 375 -4.14 -19.13 22.03
N ALA A 376 -4.31 -19.62 20.79
CA ALA A 376 -3.42 -20.60 20.19
C ALA A 376 -2.04 -20.02 19.85
N LEU A 377 -1.95 -18.70 19.58
CA LEU A 377 -0.68 -18.00 19.33
C LEU A 377 0.23 -18.02 20.57
N GLN A 378 -0.36 -18.10 21.76
CA GLN A 378 0.36 -18.19 23.04
C GLN A 378 0.67 -19.65 23.44
N GLY A 379 0.31 -20.62 22.59
CA GLY A 379 0.52 -22.04 22.83
C GLY A 379 1.95 -22.51 22.52
N SER A 380 2.25 -23.75 22.92
CA SER A 380 3.60 -24.33 22.79
C SER A 380 4.15 -24.39 21.35
N ASN A 381 3.27 -24.39 20.35
CA ASN A 381 3.66 -24.47 18.93
C ASN A 381 4.27 -23.18 18.38
N PHE A 382 4.06 -22.06 19.07
CA PHE A 382 4.65 -20.76 18.75
C PHE A 382 5.72 -20.36 19.77
N SER A 383 5.75 -21.03 20.92
CA SER A 383 6.75 -20.77 21.96
C SER A 383 8.16 -21.21 21.56
N ASN A 384 9.16 -20.53 22.12
CA ASN A 384 10.58 -20.88 22.05
C ASN A 384 11.16 -20.98 20.61
N SER A 385 10.53 -20.29 19.66
CA SER A 385 11.02 -20.11 18.28
C SER A 385 11.08 -18.63 17.96
N THR A 386 12.08 -18.24 17.18
CA THR A 386 12.20 -16.88 16.63
C THR A 386 11.24 -16.71 15.47
N PHE A 387 10.61 -15.54 15.33
CA PHE A 387 9.97 -15.13 14.08
C PHE A 387 11.00 -14.39 13.22
N ASP A 388 11.59 -15.07 12.24
CA ASP A 388 12.58 -14.48 11.34
C ASP A 388 11.88 -13.76 10.15
N LEU A 389 12.09 -12.44 10.06
CA LEU A 389 11.70 -11.61 8.92
C LEU A 389 12.88 -11.56 7.93
N ASN A 390 12.88 -12.50 6.98
CA ASN A 390 14.02 -12.75 6.08
C ASN A 390 13.96 -12.04 4.71
N SER A 391 12.92 -11.25 4.48
CA SER A 391 12.69 -10.52 3.22
C SER A 391 12.04 -9.18 3.49
N GLY A 392 12.41 -8.19 2.67
CA GLY A 392 12.08 -6.78 2.83
C GLY A 392 11.07 -6.24 1.84
N GLY A 393 10.78 -4.95 1.97
CA GLY A 393 10.17 -4.15 0.91
C GLY A 393 11.15 -3.82 -0.22
N ASP A 394 10.75 -2.94 -1.13
CA ASP A 394 11.60 -2.44 -2.21
C ASP A 394 11.31 -0.97 -2.53
N VAL A 395 12.03 -0.41 -3.51
CA VAL A 395 11.83 0.95 -4.00
C VAL A 395 11.50 0.90 -5.49
N VAL A 396 10.33 1.43 -5.86
CA VAL A 396 9.87 1.51 -7.26
C VAL A 396 9.54 2.97 -7.57
N ASP A 397 10.13 3.53 -8.63
CA ASP A 397 9.94 4.93 -9.03
C ASP A 397 10.20 5.96 -7.92
N GLY A 398 11.15 5.65 -7.03
CA GLY A 398 11.51 6.48 -5.88
C GLY A 398 10.53 6.41 -4.71
N GLN A 399 9.54 5.52 -4.75
CA GLN A 399 8.60 5.25 -3.66
C GLN A 399 8.97 3.94 -2.96
N VAL A 400 9.05 3.97 -1.63
CA VAL A 400 9.30 2.78 -0.82
C VAL A 400 8.00 1.98 -0.67
N ARG A 401 8.05 0.69 -1.01
CA ARG A 401 6.97 -0.28 -0.80
C ARG A 401 7.33 -1.20 0.35
N TYR A 402 6.99 -0.78 1.57
CA TYR A 402 7.28 -1.53 2.79
C TYR A 402 6.58 -2.89 2.81
N LYS A 403 7.29 -3.93 3.26
CA LYS A 403 6.60 -5.09 3.85
C LYS A 403 6.25 -4.77 5.29
N SER A 404 5.02 -5.06 5.68
CA SER A 404 4.51 -4.66 6.99
C SER A 404 4.01 -5.86 7.78
N LEU A 405 4.35 -5.93 9.07
CA LEU A 405 3.76 -6.84 10.05
C LEU A 405 2.89 -6.00 10.99
N VAL A 406 1.58 -6.24 10.99
CA VAL A 406 0.62 -5.46 11.78
C VAL A 406 -0.20 -6.39 12.66
N GLY A 407 -0.13 -6.20 13.97
CA GLY A 407 -0.99 -6.92 14.90
C GLY A 407 -2.41 -6.36 14.93
N ILE A 408 -3.39 -7.27 14.96
CA ILE A 408 -4.81 -6.95 15.11
C ILE A 408 -5.26 -7.35 16.51
N ALA A 409 -5.69 -6.35 17.27
CA ALA A 409 -6.24 -6.53 18.60
C ALA A 409 -7.51 -7.39 18.58
N ASP A 410 -7.74 -8.14 19.66
CA ASP A 410 -9.03 -8.80 19.87
C ASP A 410 -10.13 -7.80 20.29
N SER A 411 -11.33 -8.30 20.54
CA SER A 411 -12.48 -7.48 20.96
C SER A 411 -12.28 -6.75 22.29
N ASN A 412 -11.29 -7.15 23.10
CA ASN A 412 -10.94 -6.52 24.36
C ASN A 412 -9.77 -5.53 24.21
N GLY A 413 -9.30 -5.29 22.98
CA GLY A 413 -8.16 -4.42 22.70
C GLY A 413 -6.80 -5.09 22.96
N VAL A 414 -6.75 -6.40 23.17
CA VAL A 414 -5.48 -7.09 23.44
C VAL A 414 -4.77 -7.41 22.12
N LEU A 415 -3.58 -6.83 21.94
CA LEU A 415 -2.70 -7.08 20.79
C LEU A 415 -2.21 -8.54 20.76
N PRO A 416 -1.85 -9.06 19.58
CA PRO A 416 -1.23 -10.38 19.46
C PRO A 416 0.06 -10.44 20.28
N THR A 417 0.20 -11.51 21.07
CA THR A 417 1.38 -11.71 21.91
C THR A 417 2.19 -12.90 21.43
N LEU A 418 3.44 -12.65 21.05
CA LEU A 418 4.45 -13.69 20.88
C LEU A 418 5.07 -14.00 22.26
N THR A 419 5.02 -15.26 22.67
CA THR A 419 5.47 -15.69 24.00
C THR A 419 6.54 -16.77 23.89
N GLY A 420 7.74 -16.47 24.38
CA GLY A 420 8.83 -17.44 24.51
C GLY A 420 8.78 -18.20 25.83
N THR A 421 9.92 -18.78 26.22
CA THR A 421 10.07 -19.54 27.48
C THR A 421 11.24 -19.05 28.34
N TRP A 422 11.86 -17.93 27.97
CA TRP A 422 12.91 -17.30 28.74
C TRP A 422 12.33 -16.74 30.05
N ASN A 423 13.08 -16.84 31.14
CA ASN A 423 12.72 -16.30 32.44
C ASN A 423 13.90 -15.54 33.04
N LYS A 424 13.60 -14.62 33.96
CA LYS A 424 14.59 -13.97 34.83
C LYS A 424 15.57 -15.01 35.41
N GLY A 425 16.87 -14.76 35.31
CA GLY A 425 17.95 -15.62 35.76
C GLY A 425 18.35 -16.72 34.77
N SER A 426 17.67 -16.83 33.62
CA SER A 426 18.02 -17.84 32.59
C SER A 426 19.33 -17.50 31.86
N GLY A 427 19.81 -16.26 31.95
CA GLY A 427 20.99 -15.79 31.23
C GLY A 427 20.77 -15.72 29.72
N SER A 428 21.85 -15.78 28.95
CA SER A 428 21.78 -15.72 27.48
C SER A 428 21.23 -17.02 26.88
N ALA A 429 20.42 -16.90 25.84
CA ALA A 429 19.82 -17.98 25.08
C ALA A 429 20.05 -17.74 23.56
N SER A 430 19.22 -18.32 22.69
CA SER A 430 19.28 -18.07 21.24
C SER A 430 17.92 -17.72 20.62
N THR A 431 16.89 -17.48 21.44
CA THR A 431 15.52 -17.15 20.99
C THR A 431 15.22 -15.66 21.04
N ARG A 432 14.56 -15.16 19.98
CA ARG A 432 14.18 -13.75 19.77
C ARG A 432 12.66 -13.74 19.57
N GLY A 433 11.95 -12.69 19.99
CA GLY A 433 10.54 -12.57 19.59
C GLY A 433 10.44 -12.38 18.09
N ILE A 434 11.06 -11.31 17.60
CA ILE A 434 11.19 -10.99 16.18
C ILE A 434 12.66 -10.76 15.85
N LYS A 435 13.11 -11.25 14.70
CA LYS A 435 14.44 -10.97 14.17
C LYS A 435 14.33 -10.49 12.73
N ILE A 436 14.84 -9.29 12.45
CA ILE A 436 15.05 -8.79 11.09
C ILE A 436 16.44 -9.22 10.66
N ASP A 437 16.50 -10.03 9.60
CA ASP A 437 17.72 -10.68 9.15
C ASP A 437 18.69 -9.74 8.43
N ASN A 438 19.93 -10.24 8.30
CA ASN A 438 21.01 -9.53 7.61
C ASN A 438 20.60 -9.19 6.18
N GLY A 439 20.80 -7.92 5.79
CA GLY A 439 20.48 -7.41 4.46
C GLY A 439 19.00 -7.13 4.20
N VAL A 440 18.11 -7.32 5.17
CA VAL A 440 16.68 -7.01 5.03
C VAL A 440 16.43 -5.53 5.30
N SER A 441 15.69 -4.87 4.39
CA SER A 441 15.34 -3.45 4.49
C SER A 441 13.85 -3.17 4.22
N HIS A 442 13.42 -1.93 4.45
CA HIS A 442 12.07 -1.42 4.17
C HIS A 442 10.97 -2.23 4.87
N ILE A 443 11.07 -2.31 6.21
CA ILE A 443 10.17 -3.08 7.07
C ILE A 443 9.38 -2.16 7.99
N LYS A 444 8.10 -2.50 8.20
CA LYS A 444 7.29 -1.98 9.29
C LYS A 444 6.85 -3.10 10.24
N VAL A 445 6.97 -2.88 11.54
CA VAL A 445 6.43 -3.74 12.60
C VAL A 445 5.56 -2.91 13.52
N GLU A 446 4.28 -3.27 13.64
CA GLU A 446 3.29 -2.47 14.35
C GLU A 446 2.38 -3.33 15.23
N ASN A 447 2.02 -2.80 16.40
CA ASN A 447 0.92 -3.31 17.24
C ASN A 447 1.11 -4.75 17.74
N ILE A 448 2.28 -5.08 18.30
CA ILE A 448 2.59 -6.44 18.77
C ILE A 448 3.10 -6.43 20.21
N ASN A 449 2.68 -7.42 20.99
CA ASN A 449 3.26 -7.75 22.28
C ASN A 449 4.29 -8.88 22.15
N ILE A 450 5.38 -8.78 22.90
CA ILE A 450 6.42 -9.80 22.96
C ILE A 450 6.74 -10.08 24.42
N SER A 451 6.83 -11.35 24.81
CA SER A 451 7.18 -11.70 26.18
C SER A 451 8.04 -12.95 26.31
N HIS A 452 8.82 -13.05 27.38
CA HIS A 452 9.55 -14.27 27.73
C HIS A 452 10.52 -14.74 26.64
N TYR A 453 11.15 -13.82 25.91
CA TYR A 453 12.26 -14.10 25.02
C TYR A 453 13.57 -13.60 25.62
N GLU A 454 14.71 -14.12 25.18
CA GLU A 454 15.96 -13.47 25.55
C GLU A 454 16.02 -12.06 24.97
N MET A 455 15.69 -11.91 23.70
CA MET A 455 15.60 -10.62 23.02
C MET A 455 14.18 -10.41 22.52
N GLY A 456 13.58 -9.26 22.80
CA GLY A 456 12.27 -8.92 22.25
C GLY A 456 12.32 -8.80 20.74
N VAL A 457 13.06 -7.80 20.24
CA VAL A 457 13.29 -7.59 18.80
C VAL A 457 14.78 -7.42 18.52
N GLN A 458 15.28 -8.13 17.52
CA GLN A 458 16.66 -8.01 17.05
C GLN A 458 16.68 -7.49 15.60
N LEU A 459 17.41 -6.40 15.36
CA LEU A 459 17.84 -5.97 14.03
C LEU A 459 19.26 -6.46 13.84
N ASN A 460 19.47 -7.42 12.94
CA ASN A 460 20.73 -8.12 12.84
C ASN A 460 21.40 -7.90 11.49
N ASN A 461 22.45 -7.07 11.44
CA ASN A 461 23.33 -6.99 10.28
C ASN A 461 24.68 -7.68 10.49
N SER A 462 24.82 -8.51 11.54
CA SER A 462 26.08 -9.20 11.81
C SER A 462 26.47 -10.11 10.62
N ASN A 463 27.75 -10.09 10.26
CA ASN A 463 28.34 -10.80 9.10
C ASN A 463 27.95 -10.23 7.73
N LYS A 464 27.63 -8.93 7.62
CA LYS A 464 27.52 -8.27 6.32
C LYS A 464 28.83 -8.42 5.52
N SER A 465 28.71 -8.48 4.19
CA SER A 465 29.90 -8.48 3.33
C SER A 465 30.59 -7.11 3.44
N SER A 466 31.90 -7.11 3.72
CA SER A 466 32.73 -5.91 3.83
C SER A 466 32.58 -5.04 2.57
N SER A 467 31.92 -3.87 2.69
CA SER A 467 31.82 -2.74 1.72
C SER A 467 30.41 -2.20 1.46
N SER A 468 29.34 -2.85 1.92
CA SER A 468 27.97 -2.36 1.65
C SER A 468 27.29 -1.88 2.92
N GLN A 469 27.05 -0.57 3.02
CA GLN A 469 26.08 0.00 3.95
C GLN A 469 24.69 -0.53 3.57
N VAL A 470 23.94 -1.02 4.55
CA VAL A 470 22.54 -1.40 4.35
C VAL A 470 21.67 -0.22 4.75
N ASP A 471 20.88 0.29 3.80
CA ASP A 471 19.81 1.23 4.11
C ASP A 471 18.64 0.42 4.69
N TRP A 472 18.58 0.31 6.02
CA TRP A 472 17.61 -0.55 6.68
C TRP A 472 16.20 -0.02 6.52
N ASP A 473 15.99 1.28 6.71
CA ASP A 473 14.68 1.92 6.66
C ASP A 473 13.61 1.07 7.39
N ILE A 474 13.85 0.87 8.69
CA ILE A 474 13.06 0.00 9.56
C ILE A 474 12.25 0.86 10.54
N HIS A 475 10.94 0.62 10.58
CA HIS A 475 10.04 1.32 11.48
C HIS A 475 9.33 0.34 12.42
N ILE A 476 9.46 0.59 13.72
CA ILE A 476 8.79 -0.18 14.77
C ILE A 476 7.89 0.77 15.55
N THR A 477 6.60 0.48 15.63
CA THR A 477 5.62 1.34 16.30
C THR A 477 4.71 0.53 17.21
N ASN A 478 4.44 1.00 18.42
CA ASN A 478 3.48 0.37 19.33
C ASN A 478 3.80 -1.12 19.59
N VAL A 479 5.07 -1.39 19.94
CA VAL A 479 5.55 -2.72 20.30
C VAL A 479 5.91 -2.77 21.78
N HIS A 480 5.28 -3.69 22.52
CA HIS A 480 5.45 -3.80 23.97
C HIS A 480 6.13 -5.11 24.34
N ILE A 481 7.29 -5.00 24.98
CA ILE A 481 8.16 -6.10 25.34
C ILE A 481 8.15 -6.27 26.86
N THR A 482 7.93 -7.49 27.34
CA THR A 482 7.89 -7.78 28.78
C THR A 482 8.64 -9.04 29.16
N SER A 483 9.23 -9.06 30.35
CA SER A 483 9.90 -10.25 30.89
C SER A 483 10.98 -10.81 29.94
N VAL A 484 11.95 -9.99 29.58
CA VAL A 484 13.02 -10.34 28.64
C VAL A 484 14.41 -10.18 29.26
N ARG A 485 15.45 -10.69 28.60
CA ARG A 485 16.81 -10.30 28.98
C ARG A 485 17.18 -8.95 28.40
N GLU A 486 16.90 -8.78 27.11
CA GLU A 486 17.12 -7.56 26.33
C GLU A 486 15.84 -7.21 25.53
N GLY A 487 15.48 -5.93 25.45
CA GLY A 487 14.32 -5.47 24.69
C GLY A 487 14.60 -5.37 23.19
N PHE A 488 15.02 -4.17 22.75
CA PHE A 488 15.44 -3.92 21.37
C PHE A 488 16.97 -4.05 21.25
N ASN A 489 17.43 -4.91 20.36
CA ASN A 489 18.85 -5.07 20.05
C ASN A 489 19.10 -4.67 18.59
N ILE A 490 19.83 -3.56 18.38
CA ILE A 490 20.13 -2.99 17.07
C ILE A 490 21.62 -3.19 16.80
N ASP A 491 21.93 -4.15 15.93
CA ASP A 491 23.28 -4.57 15.58
C ASP A 491 23.61 -4.18 14.14
N GLY A 492 24.32 -3.06 13.98
CA GLY A 492 24.67 -2.50 12.68
C GLY A 492 25.69 -3.31 11.89
N GLY A 493 26.36 -4.28 12.53
CA GLY A 493 27.25 -5.25 11.90
C GLY A 493 28.59 -4.72 11.36
N ALA A 494 28.98 -3.47 11.61
CA ALA A 494 30.29 -2.96 11.20
C ALA A 494 31.43 -3.62 11.99
N GLN A 495 32.52 -4.03 11.31
CA GLN A 495 33.72 -4.56 11.93
C GLN A 495 34.99 -3.87 11.40
N GLY A 496 35.87 -3.39 12.30
CA GLY A 496 37.15 -2.81 11.88
C GLY A 496 36.98 -1.58 10.97
N SER A 497 37.59 -1.58 9.80
CA SER A 497 37.58 -0.45 8.86
C SER A 497 36.34 -0.40 7.93
N ASP A 498 35.25 -1.09 8.28
CA ASP A 498 34.06 -1.26 7.42
C ASP A 498 33.27 0.05 7.19
N GLY A 499 33.57 1.13 7.91
CA GLY A 499 32.78 2.36 7.87
C GLY A 499 31.43 2.20 8.56
N ASN A 500 30.38 2.77 7.95
CA ASN A 500 29.01 2.71 8.49
C ASN A 500 28.39 1.30 8.39
N GLY A 501 27.79 0.85 9.48
CA GLY A 501 27.06 -0.41 9.66
C GLY A 501 25.75 -0.45 8.90
N SER A 502 24.74 0.25 9.44
CA SER A 502 23.35 0.29 8.95
C SER A 502 22.70 1.63 9.27
N THR A 503 21.70 2.05 8.48
CA THR A 503 21.05 3.36 8.66
C THR A 503 19.53 3.33 8.71
N ASN A 504 18.95 4.37 9.32
CA ASN A 504 17.52 4.70 9.28
C ASN A 504 16.65 3.69 10.04
N VAL A 505 16.63 3.82 11.37
CA VAL A 505 15.75 3.03 12.25
C VAL A 505 14.91 3.97 13.09
N SER A 506 13.60 3.74 13.15
CA SER A 506 12.71 4.46 14.07
C SER A 506 11.96 3.50 14.98
N ILE A 507 11.96 3.77 16.29
CA ILE A 507 11.15 3.07 17.29
C ILE A 507 10.24 4.08 17.99
N THR A 508 8.93 3.89 17.91
CA THR A 508 7.95 4.88 18.39
C THR A 508 6.89 4.23 19.27
N ASP A 509 6.45 4.94 20.31
CA ASP A 509 5.32 4.57 21.19
C ASP A 509 5.41 3.13 21.73
N SER A 510 6.61 2.72 22.12
CA SER A 510 6.93 1.33 22.47
C SER A 510 7.39 1.22 23.94
N SER A 511 7.39 0.03 24.52
CA SER A 511 7.83 -0.14 25.90
C SER A 511 8.59 -1.45 26.14
N ILE A 512 9.51 -1.42 27.09
CA ILE A 512 10.23 -2.58 27.61
C ILE A 512 10.07 -2.55 29.12
N VAL A 513 9.38 -3.55 29.68
CA VAL A 513 9.08 -3.62 31.12
C VAL A 513 9.53 -4.96 31.68
N GLY A 514 10.37 -4.94 32.70
CA GLY A 514 10.92 -6.16 33.29
C GLY A 514 12.01 -6.76 32.41
N PHE A 515 13.21 -6.16 32.44
CA PHE A 515 14.37 -6.69 31.73
C PHE A 515 15.57 -6.85 32.67
N GLU A 516 16.39 -7.87 32.43
CA GLU A 516 17.57 -8.15 33.27
C GLU A 516 18.85 -7.45 32.83
N LYS A 517 19.00 -7.11 31.55
CA LYS A 517 20.27 -6.60 31.03
C LYS A 517 20.16 -5.30 30.24
N ARG A 518 19.30 -5.25 29.21
CA ARG A 518 19.17 -4.07 28.34
C ARG A 518 17.73 -3.77 27.99
N GLY A 519 17.30 -2.52 28.12
CA GLY A 519 16.05 -2.08 27.49
C GLY A 519 16.25 -1.96 25.97
N VAL A 520 17.18 -1.11 25.57
CA VAL A 520 17.61 -0.88 24.18
C VAL A 520 19.12 -0.96 24.10
N ARG A 521 19.64 -1.60 23.06
CA ARG A 521 21.06 -1.64 22.74
C ARG A 521 21.31 -1.28 21.28
N ILE A 522 22.21 -0.34 21.04
CA ILE A 522 22.65 0.12 19.72
C ILE A 522 24.16 -0.14 19.63
N ARG A 523 24.61 -0.82 18.58
CA ARG A 523 26.04 -1.15 18.42
C ARG A 523 26.47 -1.33 16.97
N ASP A 524 27.78 -1.33 16.78
CA ASP A 524 28.44 -1.77 15.54
C ASP A 524 28.09 -0.89 14.32
N GLY A 525 28.23 0.42 14.48
CA GLY A 525 28.25 1.40 13.39
C GLY A 525 26.87 1.82 12.90
N VAL A 526 25.87 1.94 13.78
CA VAL A 526 24.52 2.37 13.38
C VAL A 526 24.44 3.88 13.26
N GLU A 527 23.74 4.37 12.24
CA GLU A 527 23.50 5.79 12.03
C GLU A 527 22.02 6.14 11.77
N ASN A 528 21.58 7.32 12.17
CA ASN A 528 20.20 7.81 12.03
C ASN A 528 19.18 6.90 12.72
N VAL A 529 19.28 6.81 14.04
CA VAL A 529 18.29 6.10 14.87
C VAL A 529 17.45 7.11 15.61
N VAL A 530 16.12 7.00 15.51
CA VAL A 530 15.18 7.87 16.21
C VAL A 530 14.28 7.04 17.10
N ILE A 531 14.40 7.23 18.41
CA ILE A 531 13.61 6.52 19.41
C ILE A 531 12.72 7.55 20.10
N THR A 532 11.40 7.46 19.89
CA THR A 532 10.43 8.45 20.34
C THR A 532 9.37 7.84 21.25
N ASN A 533 9.09 8.47 22.40
CA ASN A 533 8.05 8.03 23.35
C ASN A 533 8.24 6.56 23.78
N VAL A 534 9.48 6.17 24.11
CA VAL A 534 9.79 4.79 24.54
C VAL A 534 10.09 4.72 26.02
N LEU A 535 9.46 3.78 26.72
CA LEU A 535 9.74 3.44 28.11
C LEU A 535 10.68 2.22 28.19
N ALA A 536 11.79 2.35 28.91
CA ALA A 536 12.60 1.23 29.38
C ALA A 536 12.56 1.20 30.92
N ASP A 537 11.71 0.35 31.47
CA ASP A 537 11.59 0.10 32.91
C ASP A 537 12.15 -1.29 33.24
N ALA A 538 13.29 -1.35 33.94
CA ALA A 538 13.85 -2.65 34.28
C ALA A 538 12.98 -3.40 35.31
N GLY A 539 12.16 -2.70 36.10
CA GLY A 539 11.32 -3.27 37.15
C GLY A 539 11.94 -3.24 38.55
N GLY A 540 13.02 -2.49 38.74
CA GLY A 540 13.65 -2.24 40.03
C GLY A 540 14.38 -3.46 40.61
N VAL A 541 14.59 -3.44 41.93
CA VAL A 541 15.21 -4.55 42.69
C VAL A 541 14.55 -5.90 42.40
N ALA A 542 13.23 -5.92 42.12
CA ALA A 542 12.51 -7.16 41.80
C ALA A 542 13.01 -7.83 40.50
N TRP A 543 13.64 -7.06 39.62
CA TRP A 543 14.15 -7.48 38.33
C TRP A 543 15.68 -7.44 38.21
N ASP A 544 16.39 -6.94 39.23
CA ASP A 544 17.84 -7.06 39.32
C ASP A 544 18.29 -8.53 39.28
N GLY A 545 19.23 -8.85 38.41
CA GLY A 545 19.60 -10.24 38.11
C GLY A 545 20.95 -10.40 37.40
N GLU A 546 21.21 -9.59 36.36
CA GLU A 546 22.47 -9.62 35.61
C GLU A 546 23.22 -8.29 35.72
N ARG A 547 24.54 -8.39 35.77
CA ARG A 547 25.42 -7.22 35.75
C ARG A 547 25.31 -6.42 34.47
N PHE A 548 25.60 -5.13 34.63
CA PHE A 548 25.41 -4.14 33.59
C PHE A 548 23.93 -4.21 33.22
N ALA A 549 23.05 -3.66 34.05
CA ALA A 549 21.67 -3.42 33.65
C ALA A 549 21.62 -1.98 33.11
N ILE A 550 21.12 -1.77 31.90
CA ILE A 550 21.07 -0.42 31.28
C ILE A 550 19.73 -0.25 30.56
N GLY A 551 19.09 0.91 30.74
CA GLY A 551 17.87 1.27 30.01
C GLY A 551 18.12 1.41 28.53
N PHE A 552 18.86 2.44 28.13
CA PHE A 552 19.23 2.70 26.74
C PHE A 552 20.75 2.75 26.58
N GLU A 553 21.31 1.81 25.83
CA GLU A 553 22.76 1.71 25.61
C GLU A 553 23.11 2.04 24.16
N VAL A 554 23.97 3.03 23.96
CA VAL A 554 24.83 3.16 22.78
C VAL A 554 26.18 2.54 23.14
N TYR A 555 26.40 1.33 22.64
CA TYR A 555 27.51 0.48 23.04
C TYR A 555 28.85 1.03 22.54
N LYS A 556 29.94 0.62 23.20
CA LYS A 556 31.29 1.08 22.86
C LYS A 556 31.65 0.71 21.43
N VAL A 557 32.42 1.58 20.81
CA VAL A 557 33.00 1.34 19.49
C VAL A 557 34.32 0.59 19.68
N ASP A 558 34.43 -0.61 19.12
CA ASP A 558 35.65 -1.41 19.22
C ASP A 558 36.71 -1.03 18.14
N SER A 559 36.35 -0.20 17.15
CA SER A 559 37.25 0.37 16.15
C SER A 559 36.81 1.76 15.69
N ASP A 560 37.71 2.75 15.74
CA ASP A 560 37.44 4.18 15.46
C ASP A 560 36.77 4.46 14.09
N ASP A 561 36.83 3.52 13.15
CA ASP A 561 36.28 3.66 11.79
C ASP A 561 34.76 3.39 11.69
N ALA A 562 34.08 2.98 12.78
CA ALA A 562 32.66 2.60 12.76
C ALA A 562 31.85 3.14 13.98
N PRO A 563 31.81 4.46 14.21
CA PRO A 563 31.06 5.02 15.33
C PRO A 563 29.55 4.83 15.16
N ASN A 564 28.83 4.67 16.28
CA ASN A 564 27.38 4.91 16.26
C ASN A 564 27.15 6.42 16.34
N ARG A 565 26.28 6.95 15.47
CA ARG A 565 26.07 8.40 15.36
C ARG A 565 24.69 8.82 14.93
N HIS A 566 24.32 10.06 15.19
CA HIS A 566 23.00 10.60 14.89
C HIS A 566 21.89 9.76 15.53
N ILE A 567 22.03 9.56 16.83
CA ILE A 567 21.10 8.78 17.65
C ILE A 567 20.25 9.76 18.46
N TYR A 568 18.94 9.70 18.28
CA TYR A 568 17.98 10.62 18.88
C TYR A 568 17.08 9.86 19.85
N PHE A 569 17.15 10.23 21.12
CA PHE A 569 16.23 9.81 22.17
C PHE A 569 15.26 10.96 22.44
N ILE A 570 14.02 10.85 21.96
CA ILE A 570 13.00 11.89 22.03
C ILE A 570 11.89 11.45 22.98
N ASN A 571 11.67 12.18 24.07
CA ASN A 571 10.64 11.87 25.08
C ASN A 571 10.69 10.42 25.61
N THR A 572 11.89 9.85 25.72
CA THR A 572 12.08 8.50 26.25
C THR A 572 12.21 8.52 27.77
N THR A 573 11.96 7.38 28.43
CA THR A 573 12.14 7.25 29.89
C THR A 573 12.91 5.98 30.22
N GLY A 574 14.06 6.10 30.87
CA GLY A 574 14.85 4.99 31.42
C GLY A 574 14.75 4.95 32.94
N GLN A 575 14.15 3.92 33.52
CA GLN A 575 13.86 3.91 34.95
C GLN A 575 14.00 2.57 35.66
N ASN A 576 14.16 2.67 36.97
CA ASN A 576 14.22 1.57 37.91
C ASN A 576 15.29 0.54 37.52
N ILE A 577 16.42 1.00 36.97
CA ILE A 577 17.50 0.13 36.52
C ILE A 577 18.45 -0.14 37.69
N HIS A 578 18.40 -1.38 38.16
CA HIS A 578 19.11 -1.87 39.33
C HIS A 578 20.14 -2.92 38.94
N ASP A 579 21.37 -2.72 39.41
CA ASP A 579 22.46 -3.71 39.40
C ASP A 579 23.13 -3.67 40.78
N ASP A 580 22.39 -4.13 41.79
CA ASP A 580 22.85 -4.26 43.17
C ASP A 580 23.24 -5.70 43.56
N ASN A 581 22.96 -6.66 42.68
CA ASN A 581 23.21 -8.07 42.85
C ASN A 581 24.66 -8.45 42.52
N GLY A 582 25.55 -8.37 43.52
CA GLY A 582 26.89 -8.97 43.44
C GLY A 582 27.97 -8.26 44.25
N GLY A 583 29.19 -8.84 44.27
CA GLY A 583 30.32 -8.34 45.07
C GLY A 583 31.21 -7.29 44.39
N GLY A 584 30.67 -6.39 43.56
CA GLY A 584 31.47 -5.36 42.86
C GLY A 584 30.68 -4.12 42.52
N TYR A 585 31.17 -3.33 41.55
CA TYR A 585 30.59 -2.03 41.20
C TYR A 585 29.12 -2.17 40.77
N TRP A 586 28.26 -1.33 41.35
CA TRP A 586 26.83 -1.24 40.99
C TRP A 586 26.71 -0.45 39.69
N ASN A 587 26.18 -1.05 38.63
CA ASN A 587 26.18 -0.48 37.29
C ASN A 587 24.80 -0.53 36.63
N GLY A 588 23.84 0.15 37.27
CA GLY A 588 22.48 0.31 36.76
C GLY A 588 22.24 1.72 36.26
N ASP A 589 22.36 1.92 34.94
CA ASP A 589 22.24 3.24 34.30
C ASP A 589 20.93 3.39 33.51
N GLY A 590 20.32 4.57 33.59
CA GLY A 590 19.17 4.94 32.74
C GLY A 590 19.53 4.97 31.26
N TYR A 591 20.60 5.69 30.95
CA TYR A 591 21.16 5.84 29.62
C TYR A 591 22.67 5.73 29.67
N THR A 592 23.26 5.08 28.68
CA THR A 592 24.70 5.03 28.49
C THR A 592 25.05 5.33 27.05
N ALA A 593 26.06 6.17 26.84
CA ALA A 593 26.74 6.28 25.56
C ALA A 593 28.23 6.06 25.77
N GLU A 594 28.72 4.90 25.36
CA GLU A 594 30.12 4.53 25.61
C GLU A 594 31.10 5.27 24.68
N GLY A 595 32.40 5.14 24.99
CA GLY A 595 33.47 5.81 24.25
C GLY A 595 33.52 5.44 22.76
N GLY A 596 33.91 6.42 21.94
CA GLY A 596 34.05 6.30 20.49
C GLY A 596 32.79 6.64 19.68
N ASN A 597 31.66 6.88 20.34
CA ASN A 597 30.42 7.34 19.70
C ASN A 597 30.36 8.88 19.59
N GLU A 598 29.52 9.39 18.69
CA GLU A 598 29.37 10.84 18.44
C GLU A 598 27.93 11.22 18.05
N TYR A 599 27.53 12.49 18.22
CA TYR A 599 26.22 13.02 17.79
C TYR A 599 25.03 12.25 18.41
N ILE A 600 24.96 12.29 19.75
CA ILE A 600 23.89 11.67 20.52
C ILE A 600 23.00 12.77 21.11
N TYR A 601 21.70 12.69 20.87
CA TYR A 601 20.74 13.73 21.22
C TYR A 601 19.70 13.19 22.20
N TYR A 602 19.66 13.77 23.39
CA TYR A 602 18.69 13.46 24.43
C TYR A 602 17.71 14.64 24.55
N HIS A 603 16.54 14.53 23.92
CA HIS A 603 15.55 15.59 23.87
C HIS A 603 14.29 15.17 24.62
N GLY A 604 13.96 15.82 25.75
CA GLY A 604 12.83 15.39 26.58
C GLY A 604 13.04 14.04 27.29
N ALA A 605 14.25 13.49 27.26
CA ALA A 605 14.59 12.21 27.87
C ALA A 605 14.58 12.30 29.41
N LYS A 606 14.14 11.21 30.05
CA LYS A 606 13.90 11.17 31.50
C LYS A 606 14.57 9.94 32.14
N ALA A 607 15.31 10.13 33.23
CA ALA A 607 15.98 9.04 33.93
C ALA A 607 15.61 9.01 35.42
N PHE A 608 15.05 7.88 35.89
CA PHE A 608 14.51 7.78 37.25
C PHE A 608 15.02 6.56 38.03
N ASN A 609 15.38 6.79 39.30
CA ASN A 609 15.59 5.74 40.29
C ASN A 609 16.56 4.64 39.85
N ASN A 610 17.65 5.03 39.19
CA ASN A 610 18.68 4.10 38.74
C ASN A 610 19.81 4.01 39.79
N THR A 611 20.33 2.80 39.98
CA THR A 611 21.34 2.53 41.03
C THR A 611 22.68 3.24 40.83
N ASP A 612 23.04 3.62 39.59
CA ASP A 612 24.22 4.44 39.28
C ASP A 612 23.83 5.74 38.53
N GLY A 613 24.04 5.79 37.22
CA GLY A 613 23.81 6.98 36.39
C GLY A 613 22.36 7.13 35.93
N GLY A 614 21.82 8.34 36.00
CA GLY A 614 20.68 8.68 35.14
C GLY A 614 21.13 8.67 33.68
N PHE A 615 22.23 9.39 33.41
CA PHE A 615 22.94 9.39 32.14
C PHE A 615 24.44 9.16 32.38
N ASP A 616 25.03 8.08 31.86
CA ASP A 616 26.48 7.80 31.84
C ASP A 616 27.04 7.99 30.41
N VAL A 617 27.59 9.16 30.12
CA VAL A 617 27.97 9.57 28.76
C VAL A 617 29.47 9.74 28.63
N LYS A 618 30.03 9.01 27.67
CA LYS A 618 31.45 8.98 27.27
C LYS A 618 31.62 9.29 25.76
N ALA A 619 30.56 9.76 25.11
CA ALA A 619 30.49 10.08 23.68
C ALA A 619 30.74 11.57 23.40
N HIS A 620 31.12 11.90 22.16
CA HIS A 620 31.36 13.26 21.68
C HIS A 620 30.11 13.92 21.09
N HIS A 621 30.10 15.26 21.03
CA HIS A 621 29.03 16.03 20.39
C HIS A 621 27.62 15.64 20.90
N VAL A 622 27.43 15.67 22.22
CA VAL A 622 26.17 15.24 22.85
C VAL A 622 25.36 16.45 23.29
N GLU A 623 24.05 16.36 23.08
CA GLU A 623 23.08 17.37 23.48
C GLU A 623 22.06 16.81 24.47
N PHE A 624 21.87 17.52 25.58
CA PHE A 624 20.77 17.32 26.51
C PHE A 624 19.86 18.53 26.46
N VAL A 625 18.63 18.36 25.96
CA VAL A 625 17.64 19.44 25.86
C VAL A 625 16.36 19.00 26.55
N ASN A 626 15.86 19.81 27.49
CA ASN A 626 14.62 19.52 28.23
C ASN A 626 14.65 18.16 28.96
N THR A 627 15.81 17.74 29.47
CA THR A 627 15.96 16.41 30.09
C THR A 627 15.73 16.46 31.60
N VAL A 628 15.30 15.33 32.16
CA VAL A 628 15.04 15.17 33.60
C VAL A 628 15.81 13.97 34.13
N SER A 629 16.48 14.15 35.27
CA SER A 629 17.18 13.08 35.97
C SER A 629 16.94 13.19 37.47
N ILE A 630 16.26 12.20 38.05
CA ILE A 630 15.80 12.21 39.45
C ILE A 630 16.01 10.86 40.12
N GLY A 631 16.46 10.86 41.38
CA GLY A 631 16.55 9.62 42.17
C GLY A 631 17.69 8.69 41.78
N ASN A 632 18.59 9.12 40.90
CA ASN A 632 19.77 8.35 40.51
C ASN A 632 20.94 8.65 41.45
N TYR A 633 21.95 7.77 41.53
CA TYR A 633 23.14 8.10 42.32
C TYR A 633 23.88 9.30 41.70
N ARG A 634 24.10 9.27 40.39
CA ARG A 634 24.58 10.43 39.64
C ARG A 634 23.57 10.75 38.57
N ASN A 635 22.99 11.93 38.60
CA ASN A 635 21.95 12.27 37.64
C ASN A 635 22.52 12.41 36.23
N TYR A 636 23.63 13.14 36.08
CA TYR A 636 24.39 13.23 34.83
C TYR A 636 25.85 12.91 35.13
N ARG A 637 26.40 11.89 34.47
CA ARG A 637 27.78 11.44 34.61
C ARG A 637 28.46 11.57 33.25
N ILE A 638 29.44 12.47 33.17
CA ILE A 638 30.13 12.82 31.94
C ILE A 638 31.59 12.38 32.06
N TRP A 639 31.98 11.45 31.21
CA TRP A 639 33.26 10.74 31.28
C TRP A 639 34.17 11.05 30.09
N GLY A 640 35.47 11.17 30.35
CA GLY A 640 36.49 11.34 29.31
C GLY A 640 36.61 12.74 28.73
N ASN A 641 37.37 12.83 27.64
CA ASN A 641 37.59 14.06 26.89
C ASN A 641 36.41 14.29 25.93
N VAL A 642 35.27 14.75 26.45
CA VAL A 642 34.03 14.90 25.69
C VAL A 642 33.52 16.34 25.73
N ASP A 643 32.70 16.69 24.74
CA ASP A 643 32.05 17.99 24.61
C ASP A 643 30.52 17.84 24.63
N ILE A 644 29.89 18.49 25.61
CA ILE A 644 28.46 18.33 25.92
C ILE A 644 27.77 19.70 25.98
N VAL A 645 26.61 19.80 25.36
CA VAL A 645 25.67 20.92 25.53
C VAL A 645 24.49 20.46 26.37
N MET A 646 24.16 21.20 27.42
CA MET A 646 23.07 20.92 28.33
C MET A 646 22.20 22.18 28.45
N ASP A 647 20.98 22.12 27.93
CA ASP A 647 20.02 23.21 27.96
C ASP A 647 18.70 22.78 28.60
N ASN A 648 18.23 23.58 29.54
CA ASN A 648 16.98 23.34 30.25
C ASN A 648 16.87 21.95 30.87
N ILE A 649 17.91 21.54 31.62
CA ILE A 649 17.89 20.26 32.34
C ILE A 649 17.33 20.40 33.77
N LEU A 650 16.73 19.33 34.27
CA LEU A 650 16.42 19.16 35.70
C LEU A 650 17.23 18.00 36.27
N SER A 651 18.09 18.30 37.24
CA SER A 651 18.78 17.31 38.04
C SER A 651 18.33 17.45 39.49
N ALA A 652 17.67 16.44 40.05
CA ALA A 652 17.21 16.54 41.42
C ALA A 652 17.21 15.23 42.23
N TRP A 653 17.17 15.37 43.56
CA TRP A 653 17.02 14.26 44.52
C TRP A 653 17.96 13.07 44.28
N THR A 654 19.28 13.31 44.17
CA THR A 654 20.26 12.23 44.00
C THR A 654 20.20 11.25 45.17
N TYR A 655 20.23 9.95 44.87
CA TYR A 655 20.11 8.90 45.87
C TYR A 655 21.14 7.79 45.64
N LYS A 656 21.97 7.55 46.65
CA LYS A 656 22.97 6.48 46.63
C LYS A 656 22.35 5.19 47.17
N TRP A 657 21.75 4.44 46.25
CA TRP A 657 21.10 3.15 46.52
C TRP A 657 21.99 2.16 47.27
N SER A 658 23.30 2.13 46.97
CA SER A 658 24.27 1.23 47.61
C SER A 658 24.42 1.42 49.14
N SER A 659 23.95 2.55 49.65
CA SER A 659 24.02 2.88 51.08
C SER A 659 22.68 3.34 51.64
N ALA A 660 21.61 3.30 50.85
CA ALA A 660 20.29 3.84 51.18
C ALA A 660 20.35 5.25 51.80
N THR A 661 21.08 6.17 51.17
CA THR A 661 21.21 7.56 51.64
C THR A 661 21.11 8.52 50.48
N GLN A 662 20.61 9.75 50.76
CA GLN A 662 20.80 10.86 49.82
C GLN A 662 22.30 11.06 49.61
N GLY A 663 22.73 10.93 48.36
CA GLY A 663 24.14 10.81 48.03
C GLY A 663 24.37 10.96 46.53
N GLY A 664 25.49 11.57 46.17
CA GLY A 664 25.96 11.67 44.79
C GLY A 664 25.81 13.06 44.15
N ALA A 665 26.04 13.11 42.85
CA ALA A 665 26.22 14.35 42.12
C ALA A 665 25.05 14.64 41.18
N GLY A 666 24.60 15.89 41.16
CA GLY A 666 23.67 16.37 40.15
C GLY A 666 24.31 16.28 38.76
N ILE A 667 25.55 16.76 38.63
CA ILE A 667 26.41 16.56 37.46
C ILE A 667 27.79 16.12 37.95
N TRP A 668 28.29 15.01 37.42
CA TRP A 668 29.62 14.48 37.68
C TRP A 668 30.46 14.59 36.40
N LEU A 669 31.69 15.10 36.52
CA LEU A 669 32.59 15.36 35.41
C LEU A 669 33.96 14.68 35.65
N ASP A 670 34.40 13.88 34.69
CA ASP A 670 35.76 13.36 34.61
C ASP A 670 36.76 14.49 34.20
N PRO A 671 38.07 14.35 34.49
CA PRO A 671 39.07 15.26 33.95
C PRO A 671 39.01 15.33 32.41
N ASN A 672 39.06 16.56 31.87
CA ASN A 672 38.93 16.92 30.44
C ASN A 672 37.51 16.99 29.88
N ALA A 673 36.46 16.74 30.66
CA ALA A 673 35.11 17.01 30.20
C ALA A 673 34.91 18.52 29.94
N VAL A 674 34.25 18.84 28.83
CA VAL A 674 33.88 20.21 28.45
C VAL A 674 32.36 20.30 28.37
N ILE A 675 31.75 21.11 29.23
CA ILE A 675 30.30 21.30 29.25
C ILE A 675 29.89 22.76 29.06
N THR A 676 28.76 22.95 28.38
CA THR A 676 27.97 24.19 28.40
C THR A 676 26.63 23.89 29.05
N LEU A 677 26.31 24.58 30.14
CA LEU A 677 25.08 24.40 30.93
C LEU A 677 24.26 25.69 30.94
N THR A 678 23.06 25.64 30.36
CA THR A 678 22.16 26.78 30.20
C THR A 678 20.76 26.50 30.73
N ASN A 679 20.08 27.53 31.24
CA ASN A 679 18.64 27.52 31.55
C ASN A 679 18.17 26.38 32.47
N SER A 680 19.05 25.88 33.34
CA SER A 680 18.86 24.59 34.02
C SER A 680 18.56 24.71 35.51
N THR A 681 18.05 23.63 36.11
CA THR A 681 17.79 23.56 37.55
C THR A 681 18.46 22.33 38.17
N ILE A 682 19.27 22.57 39.20
CA ILE A 682 19.93 21.54 40.01
C ILE A 682 19.39 21.69 41.44
N HIS A 683 18.64 20.70 41.93
CA HIS A 683 17.85 20.82 43.15
C HIS A 683 18.00 19.62 44.09
N ASN A 684 18.24 19.87 45.38
CA ASN A 684 18.22 18.83 46.40
C ASN A 684 19.13 17.62 46.10
N VAL A 685 20.36 17.92 45.67
CA VAL A 685 21.41 16.93 45.39
C VAL A 685 22.55 17.05 46.40
N SER A 686 23.33 16.00 46.63
CA SER A 686 24.43 16.09 47.61
C SER A 686 25.55 17.01 47.12
N THR A 687 25.95 16.87 45.86
CA THR A 687 26.90 17.73 45.17
C THR A 687 26.25 18.29 43.91
N GLY A 688 26.24 19.61 43.71
CA GLY A 688 25.69 20.21 42.49
C GLY A 688 26.47 19.79 41.25
N ILE A 689 27.75 20.17 41.18
CA ILE A 689 28.71 19.70 40.17
C ILE A 689 29.91 19.09 40.91
N GLU A 690 30.21 17.83 40.62
CA GLU A 690 31.38 17.11 41.10
C GLU A 690 32.40 16.99 39.96
N ILE A 691 33.67 17.31 40.22
CA ILE A 691 34.77 17.05 39.30
C ILE A 691 35.65 15.99 39.95
N ASP A 692 35.83 14.84 39.29
CA ASP A 692 36.65 13.78 39.84
C ASP A 692 38.14 14.12 39.74
N ASN A 693 38.91 13.66 40.73
CA ASN A 693 40.34 13.84 40.87
C ASN A 693 41.12 12.62 40.38
N GLY A 694 40.63 11.94 39.33
CA GLY A 694 41.06 10.63 38.81
C GLY A 694 42.53 10.46 38.38
N GLY A 695 43.45 11.31 38.83
CA GLY A 695 44.90 11.16 38.66
C GLY A 695 45.43 11.58 37.28
N THR A 696 44.56 11.98 36.36
CA THR A 696 44.91 12.47 35.03
C THR A 696 45.08 14.00 35.02
N SER A 697 46.20 14.47 34.49
CA SER A 697 46.44 15.91 34.27
C SER A 697 45.60 16.39 33.09
N GLY A 698 44.42 16.94 33.37
CA GLY A 698 43.48 17.42 32.36
C GLY A 698 42.79 18.72 32.80
N LEU A 699 42.35 19.53 31.83
CA LEU A 699 41.61 20.76 32.09
C LEU A 699 40.12 20.50 31.85
N THR A 700 39.35 20.29 32.92
CA THR A 700 37.89 20.28 32.85
C THR A 700 37.37 21.71 32.70
N GLN A 701 36.42 21.92 31.78
CA GLN A 701 35.82 23.21 31.50
C GLN A 701 34.30 23.15 31.65
N ALA A 702 33.74 24.08 32.42
CA ALA A 702 32.30 24.26 32.53
C ALA A 702 31.93 25.72 32.29
N THR A 703 31.05 25.96 31.30
CA THR A 703 30.45 27.26 31.03
C THR A 703 29.01 27.24 31.51
N ILE A 704 28.66 28.08 32.48
CA ILE A 704 27.35 28.01 33.16
C ILE A 704 26.63 29.36 33.06
N SER A 705 25.36 29.36 32.65
CA SER A 705 24.53 30.57 32.62
C SER A 705 23.03 30.26 32.76
N ASN A 706 22.26 31.17 33.35
CA ASN A 706 20.80 31.02 33.56
C ASN A 706 20.44 29.75 34.35
N THR A 707 21.28 29.32 35.29
CA THR A 707 21.09 28.05 36.03
C THR A 707 20.83 28.30 37.51
N ILE A 708 19.89 27.53 38.06
CA ILE A 708 19.51 27.55 39.48
C ILE A 708 20.17 26.37 40.18
N PHE A 709 20.89 26.64 41.27
CA PHE A 709 21.30 25.63 42.24
C PHE A 709 20.55 25.86 43.55
N SER A 710 19.81 24.86 44.02
CA SER A 710 18.99 24.98 45.22
C SER A 710 19.08 23.76 46.13
N ASN A 711 19.16 24.00 47.44
CA ASN A 711 19.21 22.96 48.49
C ASN A 711 20.26 21.86 48.27
N THR A 712 21.46 22.23 47.83
CA THR A 712 22.56 21.25 47.71
C THR A 712 23.25 21.05 49.06
N ASN A 713 23.37 19.80 49.55
CA ASN A 713 23.75 19.47 50.94
C ASN A 713 25.21 19.76 51.33
N THR A 714 26.03 20.26 50.41
CA THR A 714 27.36 20.78 50.75
C THR A 714 27.25 22.24 51.19
N SER A 715 27.53 22.50 52.47
CA SER A 715 27.77 23.86 52.98
C SER A 715 28.67 24.59 51.98
N ALA A 716 28.21 25.75 51.49
CA ALA A 716 28.79 26.56 50.42
C ALA A 716 30.24 27.03 50.71
N LYS A 717 31.16 26.09 50.89
CA LYS A 717 32.59 26.33 51.04
C LYS A 717 33.15 26.58 49.66
N ASP A 718 33.05 27.85 49.31
CA ASP A 718 34.06 28.59 48.55
C ASP A 718 34.39 27.97 47.18
N TRP A 719 33.45 28.12 46.25
CA TRP A 719 33.66 27.90 44.81
C TRP A 719 34.78 28.79 44.23
N THR A 720 35.25 29.77 45.01
CA THR A 720 36.25 30.78 44.62
C THR A 720 37.67 30.51 45.12
N THR A 721 37.88 29.57 46.06
CA THR A 721 39.23 29.19 46.49
C THR A 721 39.46 27.70 46.21
N GLY A 722 40.30 27.41 45.21
CA GLY A 722 40.52 26.08 44.64
C GLY A 722 41.03 25.04 45.63
N SER A 723 40.10 24.47 46.40
CA SER A 723 40.38 23.38 47.35
C SER A 723 39.54 22.12 47.06
N TYR A 724 38.58 22.18 46.13
CA TYR A 724 37.84 21.02 45.61
C TYR A 724 38.40 20.46 44.30
N PHE A 725 39.33 21.17 43.66
CA PHE A 725 39.93 20.77 42.39
C PHE A 725 41.36 20.24 42.66
N GLY A 726 41.57 18.93 42.53
CA GLY A 726 42.91 18.32 42.52
C GLY A 726 43.65 18.52 41.20
N THR A 727 42.98 19.12 40.20
CA THR A 727 43.48 19.45 38.86
C THR A 727 43.09 20.89 38.48
N PRO A 728 43.74 21.52 37.47
CA PRO A 728 43.29 22.83 36.98
C PRO A 728 41.90 22.69 36.35
N ALA A 729 40.87 23.32 36.92
CA ALA A 729 39.54 23.44 36.33
C ALA A 729 39.26 24.90 35.95
N ARG A 730 38.56 25.13 34.84
CA ARG A 730 38.05 26.46 34.45
C ARG A 730 36.53 26.45 34.50
N ILE A 731 35.97 27.08 35.52
CA ILE A 731 34.54 27.35 35.61
C ILE A 731 34.32 28.83 35.29
N SER A 732 33.55 29.10 34.23
CA SER A 732 33.17 30.46 33.85
C SER A 732 31.67 30.64 34.10
N TYR A 733 31.32 31.65 34.90
CA TYR A 733 29.94 32.01 35.19
C TYR A 733 29.70 33.49 34.88
N SER A 734 28.52 33.81 34.37
CA SER A 734 28.05 35.20 34.24
C SER A 734 27.31 35.61 35.52
N SER A 735 27.81 36.61 36.24
CA SER A 735 27.34 36.98 37.59
C SER A 735 25.91 37.54 37.64
N SER A 736 25.28 37.82 36.49
CA SER A 736 23.88 38.24 36.43
C SER A 736 22.88 37.10 36.21
N THR A 737 23.32 35.85 36.06
CA THR A 737 22.45 34.76 35.59
C THR A 737 22.51 33.44 36.37
N VAL A 738 23.37 33.28 37.38
CA VAL A 738 23.39 32.09 38.26
C VAL A 738 22.82 32.45 39.63
N LYS A 739 21.81 31.71 40.10
CA LYS A 739 21.20 31.87 41.43
C LYS A 739 21.59 30.69 42.33
N LEU A 740 22.12 30.97 43.52
CA LEU A 740 22.49 29.98 44.52
C LEU A 740 21.58 30.11 45.75
N PHE A 741 20.83 29.07 46.09
CA PHE A 741 19.99 29.01 47.29
C PHE A 741 20.46 27.86 48.18
N GLY A 742 21.14 28.19 49.29
CA GLY A 742 21.67 27.22 50.25
C GLY A 742 20.98 27.30 51.60
N LYS A 743 20.96 26.17 52.34
CA LYS A 743 20.56 26.16 53.75
C LYS A 743 21.59 26.97 54.54
N ALA A 744 21.14 28.07 55.17
CA ALA A 744 21.98 28.86 56.05
C ALA A 744 22.35 28.03 57.28
N SER A 745 23.56 27.48 57.31
CA SER A 745 24.22 27.09 58.55
C SER A 745 25.46 27.96 58.74
N ASP A 746 25.56 28.49 59.95
CA ASP A 746 26.36 29.61 60.44
C ASP A 746 27.70 29.90 59.73
N SER A 747 27.94 31.20 59.51
CA SER A 747 29.21 31.87 59.14
C SER A 747 29.65 31.86 57.65
N LEU A 748 28.93 32.60 56.80
CA LEU A 748 29.43 33.06 55.50
C LEU A 748 30.00 34.49 55.63
N THR A 749 31.32 34.64 55.70
CA THR A 749 31.99 35.95 55.55
C THR A 749 32.27 36.22 54.07
N ASN A 750 31.47 37.13 53.49
CA ASN A 750 31.61 37.63 52.13
C ASN A 750 32.88 38.50 51.99
N THR A 751 33.81 38.16 51.08
CA THR A 751 35.05 38.93 50.87
C THR A 751 35.25 39.48 49.46
N THR A 752 34.25 39.48 48.58
CA THR A 752 34.38 40.14 47.27
C THR A 752 33.13 40.88 46.81
N VAL A 753 33.40 42.01 46.16
CA VAL A 753 32.47 43.07 45.79
C VAL A 753 31.65 42.66 44.56
N ASN A 754 30.46 42.11 44.77
CA ASN A 754 29.26 42.24 43.93
C ASN A 754 28.09 41.52 44.61
N PRO A 755 26.86 42.08 44.62
CA PRO A 755 25.79 41.58 45.48
C PRO A 755 25.24 40.26 44.97
N MET A 756 25.58 39.17 45.65
CA MET A 756 24.69 38.02 45.79
C MET A 756 23.40 38.54 46.45
N PHE A 757 22.27 38.51 45.74
CA PHE A 757 20.97 38.67 46.39
C PHE A 757 20.69 37.38 47.16
N VAL A 758 21.20 37.32 48.38
CA VAL A 758 20.59 36.51 49.43
C VAL A 758 19.55 37.43 50.03
N ASP A 759 18.30 37.32 49.57
CA ASP A 759 17.20 37.87 50.35
C ASP A 759 16.94 36.87 51.48
N ALA A 760 17.57 37.13 52.63
CA ALA A 760 17.39 36.34 53.84
C ALA A 760 16.15 36.78 54.62
N ASP A 761 15.44 37.83 54.17
CA ASP A 761 14.29 38.41 54.89
C ASP A 761 12.94 37.81 54.44
N ASP A 762 12.92 36.93 53.43
CA ASP A 762 11.72 36.17 52.97
C ASP A 762 11.73 34.70 53.44
N LEU A 763 12.59 34.34 54.41
CA LEU A 763 12.69 32.99 54.99
C LEU A 763 11.91 32.83 56.32
N ASP A 764 10.91 33.66 56.57
CA ASP A 764 9.98 33.48 57.70
C ASP A 764 8.74 32.71 57.23
N ASP A 765 8.86 31.39 57.16
CA ASP A 765 7.73 30.45 57.01
C ASP A 765 6.91 30.43 58.31
N THR A 766 6.07 31.44 58.47
CA THR A 766 5.11 31.53 59.59
C THR A 766 3.71 31.04 59.24
N ASP A 767 3.44 30.71 57.97
CA ASP A 767 2.13 30.24 57.51
C ASP A 767 2.09 28.79 57.01
N GLY A 768 3.23 28.09 56.91
CA GLY A 768 3.29 26.64 56.71
C GLY A 768 2.79 26.17 55.35
N ASP A 769 2.83 27.04 54.33
CA ASP A 769 2.17 26.81 53.04
C ASP A 769 3.13 26.55 51.87
N GLY A 770 4.44 26.41 52.11
CA GLY A 770 5.41 25.75 51.22
C GLY A 770 5.46 26.19 49.75
N ARG A 771 4.89 27.33 49.37
CA ARG A 771 4.76 27.76 47.96
C ARG A 771 5.63 28.99 47.67
N TYR A 772 6.85 28.73 47.21
CA TYR A 772 7.72 29.78 46.68
C TYR A 772 7.44 30.04 45.19
N PHE A 773 6.85 31.21 44.88
CA PHE A 773 6.64 31.67 43.51
C PHE A 773 7.92 32.28 42.92
N LEU A 774 8.48 31.64 41.87
CA LEU A 774 9.42 32.30 40.95
C LEU A 774 8.94 32.06 39.51
N GLY A 775 8.43 33.11 38.87
CA GLY A 775 7.86 33.06 37.54
C GLY A 775 8.89 32.80 36.44
N THR A 776 8.82 31.61 35.85
CA THR A 776 8.76 31.36 34.39
C THR A 776 8.08 29.99 34.19
N SER A 777 6.97 30.01 33.46
CA SER A 777 5.83 29.07 33.53
C SER A 777 5.90 27.87 32.57
N VAL A 778 6.91 27.00 32.69
CA VAL A 778 6.92 25.73 31.92
C VAL A 778 7.32 24.54 32.81
N ILE A 779 8.21 24.73 33.79
CA ILE A 779 8.77 23.61 34.57
C ILE A 779 7.76 23.02 35.58
N TRP A 780 6.81 23.81 36.10
CA TRP A 780 5.79 23.25 37.00
C TRP A 780 4.76 22.38 36.28
N ASP A 781 4.43 22.64 35.00
CA ASP A 781 3.61 21.73 34.18
C ASP A 781 4.35 20.40 33.92
N PHE A 782 5.68 20.42 33.75
CA PHE A 782 6.48 19.19 33.60
C PHE A 782 6.66 18.42 34.91
N ILE A 783 6.66 19.11 36.06
CA ILE A 783 6.63 18.48 37.38
C ILE A 783 5.24 17.88 37.61
N ASP A 784 4.17 18.61 37.28
CA ASP A 784 2.78 18.10 37.35
C ASP A 784 2.61 16.88 36.44
N ASP A 785 3.06 16.90 35.17
CA ASP A 785 3.01 15.75 34.25
C ASP A 785 3.90 14.57 34.70
N ALA A 786 5.02 14.83 35.37
CA ALA A 786 5.86 13.77 35.95
C ALA A 786 5.21 13.12 37.17
N PHE A 787 4.32 13.82 37.87
CA PHE A 787 3.48 13.29 38.95
C PHE A 787 2.15 12.72 38.42
N ASP A 788 1.56 13.26 37.36
CA ASP A 788 0.29 12.84 36.72
C ASP A 788 0.46 11.62 35.79
N ALA A 789 1.69 11.30 35.36
CA ALA A 789 2.02 10.00 34.79
C ALA A 789 1.78 8.81 35.76
N GLN A 790 1.33 9.08 37.00
CA GLN A 790 0.82 8.10 37.96
C GLN A 790 -0.72 7.91 37.93
N ASP A 791 -1.41 8.10 36.80
CA ASP A 791 -2.86 7.84 36.74
C ASP A 791 -3.21 6.33 36.80
N SER A 792 -3.88 5.99 37.91
CA SER A 792 -4.81 4.89 38.26
C SER A 792 -4.46 3.40 38.08
N SER A 793 -3.37 3.01 37.43
CA SER A 793 -2.97 1.57 37.38
C SER A 793 -1.88 1.15 38.37
N TYR A 794 -1.28 2.09 39.11
CA TYR A 794 -0.16 1.82 40.05
C TYR A 794 -0.28 2.57 41.38
N ALA A 795 -1.47 2.57 41.99
CA ALA A 795 -1.73 3.13 43.31
C ALA A 795 -0.99 2.36 44.42
N GLY A 796 0.27 2.70 44.69
CA GLY A 796 1.04 2.08 45.76
C GLY A 796 2.29 2.81 46.25
N LEU A 797 2.73 3.89 45.62
CA LEU A 797 3.97 4.58 45.99
C LEU A 797 3.65 6.01 46.47
N GLY A 798 3.52 6.16 47.79
CA GLY A 798 3.20 7.44 48.42
C GLY A 798 4.36 8.42 48.35
N PHE A 799 4.14 9.57 47.71
CA PHE A 799 4.97 10.75 47.82
C PHE A 799 4.13 11.83 48.51
N ASP A 800 4.39 12.04 49.80
CA ASP A 800 3.93 13.21 50.55
C ASP A 800 5.16 14.09 50.82
N ASN A 801 5.00 15.41 50.66
CA ASN A 801 6.06 16.42 50.72
C ASN A 801 6.75 16.50 52.10
N ASP A 802 6.18 15.85 53.12
CA ASP A 802 6.60 15.95 54.52
C ASP A 802 7.27 14.70 55.10
N GLN A 803 7.55 13.66 54.30
CA GLN A 803 8.26 12.46 54.79
C GLN A 803 9.46 12.12 53.90
N PRO A 804 10.69 12.02 54.45
CA PRO A 804 11.83 11.51 53.70
C PRO A 804 11.54 10.06 53.30
N LEU A 805 11.86 9.71 52.05
CA LEU A 805 11.67 8.39 51.45
C LEU A 805 12.15 7.26 52.38
N PRO A 806 11.48 6.08 52.40
CA PRO A 806 11.94 4.90 53.13
C PRO A 806 13.34 4.43 52.74
#